data_AF-A0A6A3MR89-F1
#
_entry.id   AF-A0A6A3MR89-F1
#
_cell.length_a   1.000
_cell.length_b   1.000
_cell.length_c   1.000
_cell.angle_alpha   90.00
_cell.angle_beta   90.00
_cell.angle_gamma   90.00
#
_symmetry.space_group_name_H-M   'P 1'
#
loop_
_entity.id
_entity.type
_entity.pdbx_description
1 polymer ?
#
loop_
_entity_poly.entity_id
_entity_poly.type
_entity_poly.pdbx_seq_one_letter_code
_entity_poly.pdbx_strand_id
1 'polypeptide(L)'
;MAAGELLFSGQLLAVTADDVGAPHVQIQKEAISFLQRLADPVLVVSVHSGKHSGSTQLVRSLLGLEEEQQDDGAWLYVKTANFPNAKYLAFLDRPSFGGTELDVLLYSILAGLSSVVVHHVDGHLTPDAVDQFSFLAANEEGSGAPPSYAFPQSPKLLWVLQNVTTSQMKEQVQESGLSLQETEQTYLCNALAALPTHSPGAEFSTFFEAVFPDQGCFAVPPIESDAFGKRLDKLSRVFTDSVHNRYPKGVVLNGPLIGSIVVSMLAHPDNVFKAFRGRIWKDTIHNCCLNIVENAVKLYKLRMSERLGSIVDISDLKGFKPALASAQELPELIKLPCENDVLQQVHDVAKREAKTNLRTMPVRSGKLSTLLKKLFRDLVESLFSTIQEKNNRVSSELCRSLLSSLHTRMTEKIDGHLLLGPKDDEDSYSFQSTEFKRFYHHYQTYMFELMAEYTDQAQGPVRKEELAKFMQNVIRPQLAEFSEKLDKIRQHDVDVVEEEIQKKEEEVEEFNAKQKMYQKQTMVVQEDVNRKLVEGAKVHALQKEALVGAINDLTRMHTMATKQKELLEEAAFVSVQLPEQKVIEAAQDKEVIELQGYLIKQGGGGNVLNPLGRKNWKQRYFILNGANLIYAKTKDDYERGKIIKELCLTGCRIDPSRDAGEGFDITPGKSAHVFELQKGFFEKNSKKRQSAADSGRIFKLRAQTIKERDVWIDKLREAAGGY
;
A
#
# COMPACT_ATOMS: atom_id res chain seq x y z
N MET A 1 -50.04 4.03 37.97
CA MET A 1 -48.88 4.21 37.06
C MET A 1 -48.76 2.94 36.24
N ALA A 2 -48.29 3.00 34.99
CA ALA A 2 -48.00 1.78 34.23
C ALA A 2 -47.09 0.89 35.08
N ALA A 3 -47.53 -0.32 35.40
CA ALA A 3 -46.72 -1.31 36.10
C ALA A 3 -45.38 -1.42 35.35
N GLY A 4 -44.28 -1.12 36.03
CA GLY A 4 -42.95 -1.25 35.42
C GLY A 4 -42.79 -2.68 34.92
N GLU A 5 -42.34 -2.83 33.67
CA GLU A 5 -42.14 -4.13 33.05
C GLU A 5 -41.20 -4.99 33.91
N LEU A 6 -41.63 -6.21 34.24
CA LEU A 6 -40.82 -7.21 34.92
C LEU A 6 -39.79 -7.76 33.94
N LEU A 7 -38.52 -7.57 34.25
CA LEU A 7 -37.39 -7.96 33.41
C LEU A 7 -36.83 -9.34 33.78
N PHE A 8 -37.01 -9.75 35.03
CA PHE A 8 -36.50 -11.02 35.54
C PHE A 8 -37.30 -11.50 36.75
N SER A 9 -37.52 -12.81 36.80
CA SER A 9 -38.08 -13.57 37.90
C SER A 9 -37.32 -14.90 37.97
N GLY A 10 -36.68 -15.18 39.11
CA GLY A 10 -35.98 -16.46 39.30
C GLY A 10 -35.23 -16.50 40.63
N GLN A 11 -34.78 -17.69 41.03
CA GLN A 11 -33.97 -17.85 42.24
C GLN A 11 -32.59 -17.21 42.05
N LEU A 12 -32.13 -16.45 43.05
CA LEU A 12 -30.76 -15.96 43.16
C LEU A 12 -29.90 -16.94 43.96
N LEU A 13 -30.45 -17.41 45.08
CA LEU A 13 -29.82 -18.35 46.01
C LEU A 13 -30.77 -19.53 46.20
N ALA A 14 -30.31 -20.74 45.92
CA ALA A 14 -31.04 -21.96 46.25
C ALA A 14 -30.41 -22.62 47.48
N VAL A 15 -31.24 -23.21 48.33
CA VAL A 15 -30.78 -24.06 49.43
C VAL A 15 -30.81 -25.51 48.94
N THR A 16 -29.64 -26.14 48.87
CA THR A 16 -29.47 -27.54 48.46
C THR A 16 -28.89 -28.34 49.63
N ALA A 17 -29.13 -29.65 49.67
CA ALA A 17 -28.41 -30.52 50.58
C ALA A 17 -27.11 -31.01 49.92
N ASP A 18 -25.98 -30.89 50.61
CA ASP A 18 -24.70 -31.46 50.17
C ASP A 18 -24.72 -33.01 50.31
N ASP A 19 -23.69 -33.69 49.80
CA ASP A 19 -23.55 -35.16 49.87
C ASP A 19 -23.61 -35.74 51.30
N VAL A 20 -23.43 -34.89 52.32
CA VAL A 20 -23.46 -35.21 53.76
C VAL A 20 -24.82 -34.85 54.40
N GLY A 21 -25.76 -34.29 53.63
CA GLY A 21 -27.09 -33.87 54.10
C GLY A 21 -27.13 -32.51 54.81
N ALA A 22 -26.01 -31.78 54.89
CA ALA A 22 -25.97 -30.42 55.42
C ALA A 22 -26.52 -29.42 54.39
N PRO A 23 -27.35 -28.44 54.79
CA PRO A 23 -27.87 -27.44 53.87
C PRO A 23 -26.75 -26.46 53.45
N HIS A 24 -26.63 -26.25 52.14
CA HIS A 24 -25.68 -25.36 51.50
C HIS A 24 -26.39 -24.37 50.58
N VAL A 25 -25.82 -23.16 50.45
CA VAL A 25 -26.38 -22.10 49.61
C VAL A 25 -25.67 -22.05 48.26
N GLN A 26 -26.40 -22.35 47.19
CA GLN A 26 -25.89 -22.30 45.83
C GLN A 26 -26.36 -21.04 45.08
N ILE A 27 -25.43 -20.36 44.41
CA ILE A 27 -25.74 -19.22 43.53
C ILE A 27 -26.28 -19.73 42.19
N GLN A 28 -27.43 -19.20 41.78
CA GLN A 28 -28.04 -19.55 40.51
C GLN A 28 -27.42 -18.80 39.34
N LYS A 29 -26.91 -19.56 38.36
CA LYS A 29 -26.17 -19.02 37.20
C LYS A 29 -27.03 -18.11 36.33
N GLU A 30 -28.33 -18.40 36.22
CA GLU A 30 -29.26 -17.62 35.41
C GLU A 30 -29.44 -16.20 35.97
N ALA A 31 -29.68 -16.08 37.28
CA ALA A 31 -29.80 -14.79 37.95
C ALA A 31 -28.51 -13.96 37.83
N ILE A 32 -27.34 -14.58 38.01
CA ILE A 32 -26.06 -13.88 37.82
C ILE A 32 -25.86 -13.42 36.38
N SER A 33 -26.20 -14.27 35.39
CA SER A 33 -26.13 -13.90 33.97
C SER A 33 -27.07 -12.75 33.63
N PHE A 34 -28.27 -12.71 34.22
CA PHE A 34 -29.16 -11.56 34.11
C PHE A 34 -28.58 -10.30 34.76
N LEU A 35 -28.11 -10.38 36.01
CA LEU A 35 -27.52 -9.25 36.73
C LEU A 35 -26.33 -8.64 35.98
N GLN A 36 -25.49 -9.44 35.32
CA GLN A 36 -24.36 -8.94 34.52
C GLN A 36 -24.77 -7.97 33.39
N ARG A 37 -26.05 -7.98 32.97
CA ARG A 37 -26.62 -7.10 31.93
C ARG A 37 -27.09 -5.75 32.47
N LEU A 38 -27.32 -5.62 33.77
CA LEU A 38 -27.89 -4.41 34.36
C LEU A 38 -26.81 -3.36 34.65
N ALA A 39 -26.56 -2.49 33.66
CA ALA A 39 -25.55 -1.43 33.74
C ALA A 39 -25.94 -0.27 34.67
N ASP A 40 -27.23 0.02 34.73
CA ASP A 40 -27.77 1.18 35.45
C ASP A 40 -27.99 0.88 36.94
N PRO A 41 -28.06 1.90 37.80
CA PRO A 41 -28.21 1.71 39.23
C PRO A 41 -29.48 0.95 39.57
N VAL A 42 -29.36 0.01 40.51
CA VAL A 42 -30.45 -0.83 41.01
C VAL A 42 -30.75 -0.43 42.45
N LEU A 43 -32.02 -0.17 42.75
CA LEU A 43 -32.52 -0.08 44.12
C LEU A 43 -32.93 -1.48 44.57
N VAL A 44 -32.48 -1.93 45.74
CA VAL A 44 -32.72 -3.29 46.23
C VAL A 44 -33.57 -3.24 47.49
N VAL A 45 -34.66 -3.99 47.49
CA VAL A 45 -35.55 -4.20 48.63
C VAL A 45 -35.51 -5.68 48.99
N SER A 46 -35.14 -6.03 50.22
CA SER A 46 -35.29 -7.41 50.69
C SER A 46 -36.52 -7.54 51.58
N VAL A 47 -37.24 -8.65 51.43
CA VAL A 47 -38.43 -8.96 52.22
C VAL A 47 -38.18 -10.22 53.01
N HIS A 48 -38.33 -10.13 54.33
CA HIS A 48 -38.09 -11.19 55.29
C HIS A 48 -39.31 -11.39 56.16
N SER A 49 -39.63 -12.65 56.44
CA SER A 49 -40.86 -12.98 57.12
C SER A 49 -40.80 -14.33 57.83
N GLY A 50 -41.59 -14.47 58.88
CA GLY A 50 -41.78 -15.75 59.56
C GLY A 50 -42.57 -16.75 58.71
N LYS A 51 -42.64 -18.00 59.20
CA LYS A 51 -43.45 -19.06 58.57
C LYS A 51 -44.91 -18.64 58.45
N HIS A 52 -45.50 -18.88 57.27
CA HIS A 52 -46.93 -18.65 56.97
C HIS A 52 -47.41 -17.18 57.08
N SER A 53 -46.50 -16.21 56.94
CA SER A 53 -46.83 -14.79 57.05
C SER A 53 -47.39 -14.14 55.78
N GLY A 54 -47.39 -14.82 54.63
CA GLY A 54 -47.91 -14.27 53.36
C GLY A 54 -47.01 -13.24 52.65
N SER A 55 -45.74 -13.08 53.04
CA SER A 55 -44.83 -12.09 52.43
C SER A 55 -44.66 -12.23 50.92
N THR A 56 -44.58 -13.46 50.42
CA THR A 56 -44.51 -13.75 48.99
C THR A 56 -45.74 -13.22 48.24
N GLN A 57 -46.93 -13.29 48.85
CA GLN A 57 -48.17 -12.78 48.25
C GLN A 57 -48.15 -11.25 48.15
N LEU A 58 -47.57 -10.56 49.14
CA LEU A 58 -47.34 -9.12 49.08
C LEU A 58 -46.36 -8.75 47.95
N VAL A 59 -45.22 -9.45 47.85
CA VAL A 59 -44.24 -9.22 46.79
C VAL A 59 -44.86 -9.45 45.41
N ARG A 60 -45.63 -10.52 45.24
CA ARG A 60 -46.36 -10.81 43.99
C ARG A 60 -47.39 -9.74 43.66
N SER A 61 -48.14 -9.27 44.66
CA SER A 61 -49.08 -8.16 44.48
C SER A 61 -48.35 -6.90 44.01
N LEU A 62 -47.18 -6.58 44.58
CA LEU A 62 -46.32 -5.45 44.17
C LEU A 62 -45.77 -5.58 42.74
N LEU A 63 -45.73 -6.81 42.22
CA LEU A 63 -45.20 -7.15 40.89
C LEU A 63 -46.29 -7.48 39.87
N GLY A 64 -47.55 -7.66 40.30
CA GLY A 64 -48.65 -8.11 39.46
C GLY A 64 -48.51 -9.56 38.96
N LEU A 65 -47.98 -10.45 39.79
CA LEU A 65 -47.72 -11.87 39.46
C LEU A 65 -48.81 -12.81 40.03
N GLU A 66 -49.11 -13.90 39.32
CA GLU A 66 -50.00 -14.98 39.76
C GLU A 66 -49.27 -16.02 40.66
N GLU A 67 -50.01 -16.92 41.30
CA GLU A 67 -49.47 -17.88 42.26
C GLU A 67 -48.61 -18.99 41.61
N GLU A 68 -47.33 -19.04 41.99
CA GLU A 68 -46.46 -20.20 41.78
C GLU A 68 -45.98 -20.76 43.14
N GLN A 69 -45.56 -22.02 43.16
CA GLN A 69 -44.94 -22.62 44.34
C GLN A 69 -43.46 -22.20 44.39
N GLN A 70 -43.02 -21.52 45.45
CA GLN A 70 -41.61 -21.13 45.61
C GLN A 70 -40.85 -22.21 46.40
N ASP A 71 -39.73 -22.67 45.86
CA ASP A 71 -38.78 -23.48 46.63
C ASP A 71 -37.97 -22.63 47.63
N ASP A 72 -37.32 -23.34 48.55
CA ASP A 72 -36.53 -22.78 49.65
C ASP A 72 -35.28 -22.03 49.15
N GLY A 73 -35.03 -20.83 49.71
CA GLY A 73 -33.92 -19.95 49.28
C GLY A 73 -34.30 -18.48 49.16
N ALA A 74 -33.68 -17.77 48.20
CA ALA A 74 -33.93 -16.36 47.93
C ALA A 74 -34.21 -16.10 46.45
N TRP A 75 -35.34 -15.47 46.17
CA TRP A 75 -35.81 -15.12 44.84
C TRP A 75 -35.44 -13.67 44.49
N LEU A 76 -35.08 -13.46 43.23
CA LEU A 76 -34.79 -12.15 42.66
C LEU A 76 -35.85 -11.80 41.62
N TYR A 77 -36.50 -10.66 41.85
CA TYR A 77 -37.40 -10.04 40.89
C TYR A 77 -36.83 -8.68 40.51
N VAL A 78 -36.73 -8.38 39.22
CA VAL A 78 -36.25 -7.06 38.76
C VAL A 78 -37.25 -6.44 37.83
N LYS A 79 -37.72 -5.23 38.17
CA LYS A 79 -38.60 -4.43 37.31
C LYS A 79 -37.95 -3.12 36.89
N THR A 80 -38.40 -2.61 35.75
CA THR A 80 -38.08 -1.23 35.35
C THR A 80 -38.68 -0.23 36.31
N ALA A 81 -37.91 0.81 36.59
CA ALA A 81 -38.23 1.81 37.59
C ALA A 81 -37.70 3.16 37.10
N ASN A 82 -38.57 4.11 36.76
CA ASN A 82 -38.15 5.41 36.25
C ASN A 82 -37.95 6.42 37.40
N PHE A 83 -37.05 6.11 38.34
CA PHE A 83 -36.75 6.99 39.46
C PHE A 83 -35.49 7.83 39.17
N PRO A 84 -35.34 9.03 39.80
CA PRO A 84 -34.21 9.93 39.52
C PRO A 84 -32.82 9.29 39.73
N ASN A 85 -32.73 8.34 40.67
CA ASN A 85 -31.45 7.78 41.12
C ASN A 85 -31.26 6.30 40.80
N ALA A 86 -32.31 5.59 40.38
CA ALA A 86 -32.26 4.16 40.02
C ALA A 86 -33.18 3.89 38.85
N LYS A 87 -32.70 3.08 37.89
CA LYS A 87 -33.47 2.67 36.71
C LYS A 87 -34.22 1.35 36.94
N TYR A 88 -33.80 0.60 37.95
CA TYR A 88 -34.34 -0.72 38.27
C TYR A 88 -34.68 -0.81 39.74
N LEU A 89 -35.77 -1.52 40.04
CA LEU A 89 -36.15 -1.93 41.39
C LEU A 89 -36.04 -3.45 41.44
N ALA A 90 -35.19 -3.94 42.34
CA ALA A 90 -34.99 -5.35 42.61
C ALA A 90 -35.64 -5.73 43.94
N PHE A 91 -36.47 -6.76 43.96
CA PHE A 91 -36.95 -7.40 45.17
C PHE A 91 -36.16 -8.69 45.40
N LEU A 92 -35.63 -8.82 46.61
CA LEU A 92 -35.04 -10.03 47.14
C LEU A 92 -36.06 -10.64 48.10
N ASP A 93 -36.85 -11.57 47.59
CA ASP A 93 -37.91 -12.23 48.35
C ASP A 93 -37.36 -13.49 48.98
N ARG A 94 -37.56 -13.61 50.29
CA ARG A 94 -37.20 -14.79 51.04
C ARG A 94 -38.46 -15.41 51.65
N PRO A 95 -38.95 -16.54 51.12
CA PRO A 95 -40.08 -17.23 51.73
C PRO A 95 -39.66 -17.79 53.08
N SER A 96 -40.27 -17.29 54.17
CA SER A 96 -40.35 -17.89 55.50
C SER A 96 -39.04 -18.44 56.12
N PHE A 97 -38.45 -17.71 57.07
CA PHE A 97 -37.31 -18.23 57.85
C PHE A 97 -37.74 -19.20 58.97
N GLY A 98 -36.83 -20.10 59.35
CA GLY A 98 -37.01 -21.11 60.41
C GLY A 98 -36.30 -20.84 61.74
N GLY A 99 -35.46 -19.80 61.82
CA GLY A 99 -34.66 -19.46 63.00
C GLY A 99 -33.32 -20.20 63.10
N THR A 100 -32.80 -20.72 61.98
CA THR A 100 -31.54 -21.47 61.88
C THR A 100 -30.33 -20.55 61.59
N GLU A 101 -29.09 -21.07 61.72
CA GLU A 101 -27.89 -20.33 61.31
C GLU A 101 -27.89 -19.97 59.83
N LEU A 102 -28.43 -20.85 58.98
CA LEU A 102 -28.66 -20.58 57.57
C LEU A 102 -29.58 -19.37 57.37
N ASP A 103 -30.57 -19.22 58.26
CA ASP A 103 -31.46 -18.07 58.24
C ASP A 103 -30.74 -16.77 58.56
N VAL A 104 -29.84 -16.79 59.54
CA VAL A 104 -28.98 -15.63 59.86
C VAL A 104 -28.07 -15.29 58.68
N LEU A 105 -27.47 -16.29 58.03
CA LEU A 105 -26.60 -16.10 56.87
C LEU A 105 -27.34 -15.45 55.70
N LEU A 106 -28.46 -16.04 55.29
CA LEU A 106 -29.27 -15.52 54.17
C LEU A 106 -29.84 -14.13 54.50
N TYR A 107 -30.31 -13.89 55.73
CA TYR A 107 -30.75 -12.56 56.16
C TYR A 107 -29.62 -11.53 56.00
N SER A 108 -28.43 -11.86 56.49
CA SER A 108 -27.24 -11.00 56.45
C SER A 108 -26.83 -10.64 55.03
N ILE A 109 -26.86 -11.61 54.10
CA ILE A 109 -26.55 -11.40 52.69
C ILE A 109 -27.57 -10.46 52.04
N LEU A 110 -28.86 -10.77 52.14
CA LEU A 110 -29.91 -10.00 51.47
C LEU A 110 -30.04 -8.58 52.05
N ALA A 111 -29.96 -8.44 53.38
CA ALA A 111 -29.94 -7.13 54.04
C ALA A 111 -28.69 -6.33 53.66
N GLY A 112 -27.53 -6.99 53.54
CA GLY A 112 -26.28 -6.37 53.09
C GLY A 112 -26.28 -5.86 51.66
N LEU A 113 -27.19 -6.35 50.82
CA LEU A 113 -27.41 -5.89 49.44
C LEU A 113 -28.50 -4.81 49.32
N SER A 114 -29.35 -4.68 50.35
CA SER A 114 -30.58 -3.90 50.28
C SER A 114 -30.40 -2.44 50.67
N SER A 115 -31.14 -1.54 50.01
CA SER A 115 -31.34 -0.17 50.48
C SER A 115 -32.51 -0.09 51.48
N VAL A 116 -33.49 -0.98 51.34
CA VAL A 116 -34.60 -1.14 52.28
C VAL A 116 -34.73 -2.61 52.66
N VAL A 117 -34.77 -2.89 53.95
CA VAL A 117 -35.05 -4.22 54.50
C VAL A 117 -36.47 -4.19 55.04
N VAL A 118 -37.29 -5.14 54.60
CA VAL A 118 -38.69 -5.25 55.02
C VAL A 118 -38.82 -6.41 55.99
N HIS A 119 -39.31 -6.12 57.20
CA HIS A 119 -39.83 -7.13 58.12
C HIS A 119 -41.33 -7.20 57.91
N HIS A 120 -41.77 -8.32 57.33
CA HIS A 120 -43.17 -8.55 57.02
C HIS A 120 -43.86 -9.28 58.17
N VAL A 121 -44.98 -8.74 58.63
CA VAL A 121 -45.82 -9.31 59.68
C VAL A 121 -47.25 -9.40 59.16
N ASP A 122 -47.90 -10.55 59.38
CA ASP A 122 -49.34 -10.69 59.15
C ASP A 122 -50.11 -10.30 60.41
N GLY A 123 -50.84 -9.19 60.34
CA GLY A 123 -51.55 -8.59 61.47
C GLY A 123 -50.75 -7.52 62.22
N HIS A 124 -51.14 -7.28 63.47
CA HIS A 124 -50.55 -6.26 64.33
C HIS A 124 -49.15 -6.67 64.85
N LEU A 125 -48.34 -5.67 65.21
CA LEU A 125 -47.00 -5.89 65.77
C LEU A 125 -47.10 -6.32 67.25
N THR A 126 -47.50 -7.57 67.48
CA THR A 126 -47.58 -8.18 68.82
C THR A 126 -46.18 -8.61 69.31
N PRO A 127 -46.00 -8.86 70.63
CA PRO A 127 -44.74 -9.40 71.14
C PRO A 127 -44.31 -10.68 70.42
N ASP A 128 -45.24 -11.62 70.20
CA ASP A 128 -44.97 -12.87 69.46
C ASP A 128 -44.50 -12.60 68.01
N ALA A 129 -45.04 -11.57 67.35
CA ALA A 129 -44.64 -11.21 65.99
C ALA A 129 -43.21 -10.63 65.93
N VAL A 130 -42.81 -9.88 66.96
CA VAL A 130 -41.43 -9.37 67.09
C VAL A 130 -40.48 -10.51 67.46
N ASP A 131 -40.90 -11.41 68.37
CA ASP A 131 -40.12 -12.57 68.82
C ASP A 131 -39.74 -13.51 67.66
N GLN A 132 -40.53 -13.56 66.58
CA GLN A 132 -40.16 -14.33 65.38
C GLN A 132 -38.81 -13.90 64.78
N PHE A 133 -38.40 -12.64 64.94
CA PHE A 133 -37.12 -12.14 64.42
C PHE A 133 -35.98 -12.25 65.44
N SER A 134 -36.26 -12.68 66.67
CA SER A 134 -35.27 -12.69 67.77
C SER A 134 -34.04 -13.56 67.51
N PHE A 135 -34.15 -14.58 66.66
CA PHE A 135 -33.01 -15.42 66.23
C PHE A 135 -31.88 -14.60 65.59
N LEU A 136 -32.16 -13.42 65.04
CA LEU A 136 -31.15 -12.54 64.45
C LEU A 136 -30.26 -11.85 65.50
N ALA A 137 -30.70 -11.79 66.75
CA ALA A 137 -29.96 -11.24 67.89
C ALA A 137 -29.27 -12.32 68.73
N ALA A 138 -29.44 -13.61 68.40
CA ALA A 138 -28.79 -14.71 69.11
C ALA A 138 -27.26 -14.61 68.99
N ASN A 139 -26.55 -14.82 70.11
CA ASN A 139 -25.09 -14.83 70.14
C ASN A 139 -24.54 -15.98 69.28
N GLU A 140 -23.38 -15.76 68.66
CA GLU A 140 -22.64 -16.83 67.97
C GLU A 140 -22.27 -17.93 68.97
N GLU A 141 -22.45 -19.21 68.61
CA GLU A 141 -22.13 -20.33 69.50
C GLU A 141 -20.69 -20.24 70.02
N GLY A 142 -20.52 -20.08 71.34
CA GLY A 142 -19.22 -19.96 72.00
C GLY A 142 -18.68 -18.54 72.19
N SER A 143 -19.38 -17.51 71.70
CA SER A 143 -19.08 -16.10 71.95
C SER A 143 -20.14 -15.48 72.86
N GLY A 144 -19.74 -14.82 73.94
CA GLY A 144 -20.65 -14.03 74.78
C GLY A 144 -21.05 -12.68 74.17
N ALA A 145 -20.65 -12.41 72.92
CA ALA A 145 -20.91 -11.14 72.23
C ALA A 145 -22.03 -11.28 71.20
N PRO A 146 -22.92 -10.27 71.08
CA PRO A 146 -23.98 -10.26 70.07
C PRO A 146 -23.39 -10.19 68.66
N PRO A 147 -24.12 -10.68 67.64
CA PRO A 147 -23.69 -10.62 66.25
C PRO A 147 -23.40 -9.17 65.85
N SER A 148 -22.30 -8.92 65.14
CA SER A 148 -21.95 -7.56 64.71
C SER A 148 -22.41 -7.32 63.28
N TYR A 149 -23.63 -6.83 63.11
CA TYR A 149 -24.10 -6.33 61.81
C TYR A 149 -23.46 -4.97 61.51
N ALA A 150 -22.92 -4.83 60.31
CA ALA A 150 -22.40 -3.56 59.83
C ALA A 150 -22.70 -3.38 58.35
N PHE A 151 -23.88 -2.85 58.09
CA PHE A 151 -24.35 -2.58 56.74
C PHE A 151 -23.73 -1.26 56.24
N PRO A 152 -22.88 -1.29 55.20
CA PRO A 152 -22.15 -0.10 54.73
C PRO A 152 -23.04 0.98 54.12
N GLN A 153 -24.28 0.64 53.77
CA GLN A 153 -25.26 1.55 53.18
C GLN A 153 -26.34 2.00 54.16
N SER A 154 -26.25 1.56 55.43
CA SER A 154 -27.22 1.89 56.49
C SER A 154 -28.67 1.81 55.99
N PRO A 155 -29.11 0.61 55.52
CA PRO A 155 -30.44 0.43 54.96
C PRO A 155 -31.53 0.88 55.93
N LYS A 156 -32.66 1.31 55.37
CA LYS A 156 -33.87 1.54 56.16
C LYS A 156 -34.50 0.20 56.52
N LEU A 157 -34.90 0.03 57.77
CA LEU A 157 -35.77 -1.06 58.20
C LEU A 157 -37.24 -0.62 58.11
N LEU A 158 -38.07 -1.39 57.41
CA LEU A 158 -39.49 -1.11 57.27
C LEU A 158 -40.32 -2.30 57.77
N TRP A 159 -41.09 -2.08 58.82
CA TRP A 159 -42.08 -3.03 59.32
C TRP A 159 -43.36 -2.92 58.49
N VAL A 160 -43.64 -3.92 57.68
CA VAL A 160 -44.87 -3.97 56.85
C VAL A 160 -45.89 -4.87 57.53
N LEU A 161 -47.00 -4.27 57.94
CA LEU A 161 -48.09 -4.95 58.65
C LEU A 161 -49.21 -5.28 57.65
N GLN A 162 -49.27 -6.53 57.21
CA GLN A 162 -50.30 -7.04 56.31
C GLN A 162 -51.62 -7.23 57.07
N ASN A 163 -52.76 -7.11 56.39
CA ASN A 163 -54.09 -7.24 56.96
C ASN A 163 -54.42 -6.24 58.10
N VAL A 164 -53.70 -5.11 58.15
CA VAL A 164 -53.95 -4.02 59.10
C VAL A 164 -54.41 -2.77 58.35
N THR A 165 -55.51 -2.19 58.81
CA THR A 165 -56.05 -0.94 58.26
C THR A 165 -55.46 0.28 58.99
N THR A 166 -55.39 1.40 58.28
CA THR A 166 -54.92 2.66 58.86
C THR A 166 -55.83 3.18 59.97
N SER A 167 -57.11 2.80 59.98
CA SER A 167 -58.05 3.13 61.07
C SER A 167 -57.70 2.36 62.34
N GLN A 168 -57.41 1.06 62.25
CA GLN A 168 -56.99 0.25 63.39
C GLN A 168 -55.69 0.78 64.03
N MET A 169 -54.74 1.26 63.23
CA MET A 169 -53.53 1.90 63.78
C MET A 169 -53.85 3.20 64.53
N LYS A 170 -54.72 4.06 63.98
CA LYS A 170 -55.13 5.31 64.63
C LYS A 170 -55.81 5.09 65.97
N GLU A 171 -56.65 4.06 66.06
CA GLU A 171 -57.32 3.67 67.31
C GLU A 171 -56.31 3.25 68.39
N GLN A 172 -55.21 2.60 68.02
CA GLN A 172 -54.17 2.18 68.97
C GLN A 172 -53.24 3.31 69.40
N VAL A 173 -52.97 4.29 68.52
CA VAL A 173 -52.09 5.44 68.85
C VAL A 173 -52.78 6.44 69.78
N GLN A 174 -54.10 6.57 69.72
CA GLN A 174 -54.93 7.46 70.57
C GLN A 174 -54.53 8.95 70.56
N GLU A 175 -53.68 9.39 69.61
CA GLU A 175 -53.31 10.80 69.40
C GLU A 175 -54.04 11.40 68.19
N SER A 176 -54.61 12.59 68.38
CA SER A 176 -55.35 13.31 67.33
C SER A 176 -54.47 14.32 66.59
N GLY A 177 -54.66 14.47 65.28
CA GLY A 177 -54.01 15.51 64.47
C GLY A 177 -52.71 15.08 63.78
N LEU A 178 -52.26 13.85 63.99
CA LEU A 178 -51.11 13.28 63.29
C LEU A 178 -51.40 13.03 61.81
N SER A 179 -50.40 13.26 60.97
CA SER A 179 -50.38 12.73 59.61
C SER A 179 -50.33 11.19 59.63
N LEU A 180 -50.59 10.57 58.48
CA LEU A 180 -50.57 9.11 58.38
C LEU A 180 -49.17 8.53 58.69
N GLN A 181 -48.10 9.18 58.22
CA GLN A 181 -46.73 8.74 58.46
C GLN A 181 -46.34 8.87 59.94
N GLU A 182 -46.73 9.98 60.58
CA GLU A 182 -46.52 10.17 62.02
C GLU A 182 -47.31 9.14 62.83
N THR A 183 -48.55 8.83 62.43
CA THR A 183 -49.34 7.77 63.08
C THR A 183 -48.63 6.42 63.01
N GLU A 184 -48.11 6.05 61.82
CA GLU A 184 -47.40 4.79 61.62
C GLU A 184 -46.10 4.73 62.42
N GLN A 185 -45.38 5.84 62.52
CA GLN A 185 -44.15 5.92 63.32
C GLN A 185 -44.45 5.82 64.83
N THR A 186 -45.43 6.59 65.33
CA THR A 186 -45.82 6.54 66.75
C THR A 186 -46.32 5.15 67.12
N TYR A 187 -47.07 4.49 66.22
CA TYR A 187 -47.49 3.10 66.40
C TYR A 187 -46.30 2.16 66.61
N LEU A 188 -45.27 2.24 65.75
CA LEU A 188 -44.08 1.41 65.85
C LEU A 188 -43.38 1.62 67.19
N CYS A 189 -43.14 2.88 67.57
CA CYS A 189 -42.49 3.22 68.83
C CYS A 189 -43.28 2.68 70.03
N ASN A 190 -44.61 2.82 70.03
CA ASN A 190 -45.46 2.31 71.10
C ASN A 190 -45.43 0.78 71.18
N ALA A 191 -45.48 0.10 70.03
CA ALA A 191 -45.47 -1.37 69.97
C ALA A 191 -44.13 -1.95 70.47
N LEU A 192 -43.00 -1.38 70.05
CA LEU A 192 -41.68 -1.82 70.52
C LEU A 192 -41.43 -1.48 71.99
N ALA A 193 -41.90 -0.33 72.47
CA ALA A 193 -41.79 0.05 73.88
C ALA A 193 -42.68 -0.80 74.81
N ALA A 194 -43.75 -1.40 74.28
CA ALA A 194 -44.65 -2.28 75.01
C ALA A 194 -44.12 -3.72 75.16
N LEU A 195 -42.97 -4.05 74.56
CA LEU A 195 -42.37 -5.38 74.67
C LEU A 195 -41.95 -5.69 76.12
N PRO A 196 -42.17 -6.92 76.62
CA PRO A 196 -41.71 -7.30 77.95
C PRO A 196 -40.19 -7.16 78.06
N THR A 197 -39.69 -6.51 79.11
CA THR A 197 -38.25 -6.13 79.27
C THR A 197 -37.26 -7.30 79.20
N HIS A 198 -37.72 -8.53 79.42
CA HIS A 198 -36.92 -9.77 79.35
C HIS A 198 -37.37 -10.72 78.24
N SER A 199 -38.17 -10.23 77.27
CA SER A 199 -38.54 -11.02 76.09
C SER A 199 -37.40 -11.05 75.07
N PRO A 200 -37.26 -12.14 74.30
CA PRO A 200 -36.32 -12.21 73.18
C PRO A 200 -36.50 -11.05 72.18
N GLY A 201 -37.74 -10.61 71.96
CA GLY A 201 -38.10 -9.48 71.10
C GLY A 201 -37.62 -8.14 71.63
N ALA A 202 -37.60 -7.92 72.95
CA ALA A 202 -37.06 -6.68 73.53
C ALA A 202 -35.53 -6.59 73.37
N GLU A 203 -34.82 -7.71 73.55
CA GLU A 203 -33.37 -7.81 73.30
C GLU A 203 -33.07 -7.56 71.81
N PHE A 204 -33.84 -8.20 70.93
CA PHE A 204 -33.76 -8.00 69.49
C PHE A 204 -34.02 -6.55 69.08
N SER A 205 -35.09 -5.91 69.59
CA SER A 205 -35.44 -4.53 69.25
C SER A 205 -34.31 -3.58 69.61
N THR A 206 -33.77 -3.70 70.83
CA THR A 206 -32.66 -2.87 71.31
C THR A 206 -31.43 -3.03 70.43
N PHE A 207 -31.13 -4.27 70.04
CA PHE A 207 -29.99 -4.57 69.18
C PHE A 207 -30.20 -4.04 67.74
N PHE A 208 -31.39 -4.23 67.16
CA PHE A 208 -31.70 -3.78 65.80
C PHE A 208 -31.86 -2.26 65.68
N GLU A 209 -32.21 -1.55 66.74
CA GLU A 209 -32.13 -0.08 66.80
C GLU A 209 -30.71 0.43 66.58
N ALA A 210 -29.69 -0.26 67.12
CA ALA A 210 -28.30 0.10 66.89
C ALA A 210 -27.84 -0.24 65.46
N VAL A 211 -28.39 -1.31 64.86
CA VAL A 211 -28.02 -1.78 63.51
C VAL A 211 -28.72 -0.99 62.41
N PHE A 212 -29.99 -0.67 62.61
CA PHE A 212 -30.88 0.05 61.69
C PHE A 212 -31.38 1.34 62.37
N PRO A 213 -30.64 2.45 62.26
CA PRO A 213 -31.04 3.71 62.90
C PRO A 213 -32.25 4.38 62.22
N ASP A 214 -32.55 4.04 60.96
CA ASP A 214 -33.76 4.48 60.25
C ASP A 214 -34.76 3.32 60.21
N GLN A 215 -35.76 3.38 61.08
CA GLN A 215 -36.86 2.42 61.12
C GLN A 215 -38.20 3.11 60.87
N GLY A 216 -39.09 2.43 60.15
CA GLY A 216 -40.46 2.88 59.99
C GLY A 216 -41.45 1.71 59.93
N CYS A 217 -42.73 2.05 59.96
CA CYS A 217 -43.83 1.10 59.82
C CYS A 217 -44.75 1.50 58.68
N PHE A 218 -45.41 0.52 58.06
CA PHE A 218 -46.39 0.75 57.00
C PHE A 218 -47.48 -0.32 57.04
N ALA A 219 -48.75 0.09 57.18
CA ALA A 219 -49.87 -0.84 57.18
C ALA A 219 -50.45 -1.10 55.78
N VAL A 220 -50.63 -2.37 55.44
CA VAL A 220 -51.27 -2.82 54.21
C VAL A 220 -52.59 -3.49 54.59
N PRO A 221 -53.74 -2.96 54.11
CA PRO A 221 -55.04 -3.56 54.43
C PRO A 221 -55.21 -4.92 53.72
N PRO A 222 -56.26 -5.69 54.04
CA PRO A 222 -56.58 -6.94 53.34
C PRO A 222 -56.71 -6.74 51.82
N ILE A 223 -56.38 -7.77 51.04
CA ILE A 223 -56.36 -7.71 49.56
C ILE A 223 -57.73 -7.36 48.99
N GLU A 224 -58.80 -7.78 49.68
CA GLU A 224 -60.19 -7.54 49.32
C GLU A 224 -60.62 -6.08 49.58
N SER A 225 -59.80 -5.28 50.26
CA SER A 225 -60.10 -3.89 50.57
C SER A 225 -59.91 -2.97 49.37
N ASP A 226 -60.86 -2.07 49.12
CA ASP A 226 -60.75 -0.99 48.12
C ASP A 226 -59.51 -0.09 48.32
N ALA A 227 -58.96 -0.05 49.54
CA ALA A 227 -57.77 0.72 49.87
C ALA A 227 -56.46 0.00 49.51
N PHE A 228 -56.48 -1.31 49.26
CA PHE A 228 -55.30 -2.15 49.05
C PHE A 228 -54.42 -1.63 47.91
N GLY A 229 -54.96 -1.52 46.70
CA GLY A 229 -54.19 -1.05 45.53
C GLY A 229 -53.56 0.33 45.73
N LYS A 230 -54.30 1.27 46.34
CA LYS A 230 -53.78 2.62 46.65
C LYS A 230 -52.67 2.60 47.70
N ARG A 231 -52.72 1.69 48.67
CA ARG A 231 -51.68 1.54 49.69
C ARG A 231 -50.45 0.84 49.14
N LEU A 232 -50.63 -0.15 48.27
CA LEU A 232 -49.54 -0.83 47.56
C LEU A 232 -48.73 0.12 46.67
N ASP A 233 -49.42 1.01 45.97
CA ASP A 233 -48.81 2.10 45.19
C ASP A 233 -48.00 3.06 46.08
N LYS A 234 -48.50 3.37 47.28
CA LYS A 234 -47.78 4.21 48.25
C LYS A 234 -46.57 3.49 48.82
N LEU A 235 -46.69 2.19 49.14
CA LEU A 235 -45.58 1.37 49.64
C LEU A 235 -44.42 1.34 48.62
N SER A 236 -44.75 1.19 47.33
CA SER A 236 -43.74 1.26 46.26
C SER A 236 -42.99 2.59 46.25
N ARG A 237 -43.64 3.72 46.60
CA ARG A 237 -42.97 5.03 46.70
C ARG A 237 -42.10 5.14 47.95
N VAL A 238 -42.55 4.61 49.08
CA VAL A 238 -41.76 4.57 50.32
C VAL A 238 -40.43 3.86 50.10
N PHE A 239 -40.41 2.75 49.36
CA PHE A 239 -39.16 2.08 49.00
C PHE A 239 -38.20 3.00 48.24
N THR A 240 -38.74 3.83 47.35
CA THR A 240 -37.95 4.64 46.43
C THR A 240 -37.49 5.97 47.00
N ASP A 241 -38.12 6.45 48.07
CA ASP A 241 -37.72 7.68 48.75
C ASP A 241 -36.46 7.47 49.61
N SER A 242 -36.20 6.24 50.06
CA SER A 242 -35.04 5.85 50.89
C SER A 242 -33.74 5.64 50.09
N VAL A 243 -33.34 6.63 49.29
CA VAL A 243 -32.26 6.48 48.28
C VAL A 243 -30.84 6.45 48.88
N HIS A 244 -30.44 5.30 49.39
CA HIS A 244 -29.04 4.97 49.67
C HIS A 244 -28.55 3.89 48.69
N ASN A 245 -28.38 4.24 47.41
CA ASN A 245 -27.89 3.31 46.38
C ASN A 245 -26.40 3.49 46.03
N ARG A 246 -25.68 4.27 46.85
CA ARG A 246 -24.25 4.53 46.69
C ARG A 246 -23.52 4.03 47.91
N TYR A 247 -22.59 3.11 47.68
CA TYR A 247 -21.62 2.70 48.66
C TYR A 247 -20.54 3.78 48.82
N PRO A 248 -19.71 3.71 49.88
CA PRO A 248 -18.64 4.67 50.11
C PRO A 248 -17.80 4.94 48.86
N LYS A 249 -17.40 6.20 48.67
CA LYS A 249 -16.62 6.70 47.51
C LYS A 249 -17.38 6.71 46.17
N GLY A 250 -18.71 6.72 46.21
CA GLY A 250 -19.55 6.90 45.03
C GLY A 250 -19.63 5.67 44.13
N VAL A 251 -19.40 4.47 44.70
CA VAL A 251 -19.58 3.19 44.01
C VAL A 251 -21.08 2.95 43.86
N VAL A 252 -21.52 2.76 42.62
CA VAL A 252 -22.94 2.56 42.29
C VAL A 252 -23.28 1.09 42.41
N LEU A 253 -24.35 0.76 43.13
CA LEU A 253 -24.88 -0.60 43.13
C LEU A 253 -25.60 -0.87 41.81
N ASN A 254 -25.04 -1.78 41.02
CA ASN A 254 -25.62 -2.27 39.79
C ASN A 254 -25.54 -3.80 39.73
N GLY A 255 -26.13 -4.43 38.72
CA GLY A 255 -26.22 -5.89 38.68
C GLY A 255 -24.89 -6.64 38.77
N PRO A 256 -23.84 -6.27 38.00
CA PRO A 256 -22.53 -6.91 38.13
C PRO A 256 -21.94 -6.84 39.55
N LEU A 257 -22.13 -5.72 40.25
CA LEU A 257 -21.65 -5.57 41.61
C LEU A 257 -22.46 -6.39 42.60
N ILE A 258 -23.80 -6.46 42.46
CA ILE A 258 -24.66 -7.35 43.26
C ILE A 258 -24.14 -8.79 43.20
N GLY A 259 -23.93 -9.31 41.98
CA GLY A 259 -23.41 -10.67 41.81
C GLY A 259 -22.02 -10.86 42.44
N SER A 260 -21.14 -9.86 42.34
CA SER A 260 -19.79 -9.93 42.93
C SER A 260 -19.81 -9.89 44.46
N ILE A 261 -20.71 -9.10 45.05
CA ILE A 261 -20.90 -9.04 46.51
C ILE A 261 -21.46 -10.37 47.03
N VAL A 262 -22.48 -10.94 46.38
CA VAL A 262 -23.06 -12.23 46.76
C VAL A 262 -21.99 -13.32 46.79
N VAL A 263 -21.17 -13.42 45.74
CA VAL A 263 -20.05 -14.37 45.68
C VAL A 263 -19.05 -14.12 46.82
N SER A 264 -18.69 -12.87 47.08
CA SER A 264 -17.73 -12.54 48.15
C SER A 264 -18.28 -12.81 49.54
N MET A 265 -19.58 -12.63 49.77
CA MET A 265 -20.22 -12.91 51.07
C MET A 265 -20.29 -14.40 51.34
N LEU A 266 -20.68 -15.20 50.34
CA LEU A 266 -20.73 -16.66 50.48
C LEU A 266 -19.34 -17.29 50.65
N ALA A 267 -18.28 -16.62 50.20
CA ALA A 267 -16.90 -17.02 50.49
C ALA A 267 -16.47 -16.74 51.94
N HIS A 268 -17.26 -16.00 52.71
CA HIS A 268 -16.99 -15.62 54.09
C HIS A 268 -18.22 -15.86 54.99
N PRO A 269 -18.73 -17.10 55.10
CA PRO A 269 -19.98 -17.40 55.80
C PRO A 269 -19.95 -16.98 57.28
N ASP A 270 -18.82 -17.13 57.96
CA ASP A 270 -18.65 -16.74 59.37
C ASP A 270 -18.80 -15.23 59.61
N ASN A 271 -18.54 -14.40 58.60
CA ASN A 271 -18.72 -12.95 58.71
C ASN A 271 -18.84 -12.33 57.31
N VAL A 272 -20.07 -12.33 56.79
CA VAL A 272 -20.36 -11.82 55.45
C VAL A 272 -20.04 -10.33 55.29
N PHE A 273 -20.00 -9.56 56.38
CA PHE A 273 -19.68 -8.13 56.36
C PHE A 273 -18.20 -7.84 56.10
N LYS A 274 -17.33 -8.85 56.18
CA LYS A 274 -15.95 -8.75 55.69
C LYS A 274 -15.90 -8.32 54.22
N ALA A 275 -16.89 -8.70 53.42
CA ALA A 275 -17.02 -8.30 52.02
C ALA A 275 -17.04 -6.77 51.83
N PHE A 276 -17.52 -6.01 52.82
CA PHE A 276 -17.64 -4.55 52.76
C PHE A 276 -16.50 -3.79 53.43
N ARG A 277 -15.47 -4.47 53.92
CA ARG A 277 -14.40 -3.86 54.71
C ARG A 277 -13.02 -4.06 54.08
N GLY A 278 -12.14 -3.08 54.34
CA GLY A 278 -10.70 -3.19 54.12
C GLY A 278 -10.28 -3.57 52.69
N ARG A 279 -9.49 -4.65 52.58
CA ARG A 279 -8.95 -5.16 51.32
C ARG A 279 -10.00 -5.93 50.51
N ILE A 280 -10.82 -6.75 51.17
CA ILE A 280 -11.82 -7.61 50.51
C ILE A 280 -12.81 -6.79 49.69
N TRP A 281 -13.30 -5.67 50.22
CA TRP A 281 -14.19 -4.76 49.48
C TRP A 281 -13.50 -4.16 48.25
N LYS A 282 -12.24 -3.74 48.38
CA LYS A 282 -11.48 -3.21 47.26
C LYS A 282 -11.32 -4.29 46.21
N ASP A 283 -10.91 -5.49 46.60
CA ASP A 283 -10.68 -6.61 45.67
C ASP A 283 -11.99 -7.02 44.98
N THR A 284 -13.12 -7.03 45.69
CA THR A 284 -14.46 -7.27 45.12
C THR A 284 -14.79 -6.26 44.01
N ILE A 285 -14.57 -4.96 44.27
CA ILE A 285 -14.79 -3.92 43.24
C ILE A 285 -13.82 -4.08 42.06
N HIS A 286 -12.53 -4.32 42.34
CA HIS A 286 -11.52 -4.45 41.29
C HIS A 286 -11.80 -5.67 40.41
N ASN A 287 -12.09 -6.83 41.01
CA ASN A 287 -12.43 -8.06 40.31
C ASN A 287 -13.71 -7.91 39.50
N CYS A 288 -14.75 -7.29 40.06
CA CYS A 288 -15.96 -6.95 39.32
C CYS A 288 -15.64 -6.13 38.06
N CYS A 289 -14.82 -5.09 38.21
CA CYS A 289 -14.43 -4.25 37.08
C CYS A 289 -13.54 -4.96 36.05
N LEU A 290 -12.62 -5.82 36.50
CA LEU A 290 -11.76 -6.61 35.62
C LEU A 290 -12.58 -7.62 34.81
N ASN A 291 -13.54 -8.31 35.44
CA ASN A 291 -14.47 -9.21 34.75
C ASN A 291 -15.28 -8.49 33.66
N ILE A 292 -15.67 -7.22 33.90
CA ILE A 292 -16.34 -6.40 32.90
C ILE A 292 -15.41 -6.08 31.71
N VAL A 293 -14.14 -5.76 31.98
CA VAL A 293 -13.14 -5.54 30.92
C VAL A 293 -12.90 -6.82 30.13
N GLU A 294 -12.75 -7.96 30.80
CA GLU A 294 -12.59 -9.27 30.16
C GLU A 294 -13.78 -9.59 29.24
N ASN A 295 -15.01 -9.43 29.74
CA ASN A 295 -16.21 -9.64 28.93
C ASN A 295 -16.31 -8.66 27.74
N ALA A 296 -15.84 -7.42 27.89
CA ALA A 296 -15.75 -6.48 26.78
C ALA A 296 -14.73 -6.93 25.72
N VAL A 297 -13.57 -7.44 26.12
CA VAL A 297 -12.55 -7.99 25.21
C VAL A 297 -13.07 -9.25 24.50
N LYS A 298 -13.75 -10.15 25.23
CA LYS A 298 -14.39 -11.33 24.63
C LYS A 298 -15.46 -10.94 23.60
N LEU A 299 -16.28 -9.93 23.89
CA LEU A 299 -17.24 -9.40 22.91
C LEU A 299 -16.53 -8.80 21.68
N TYR A 300 -15.43 -8.06 21.87
CA TYR A 300 -14.64 -7.57 20.73
C TYR A 300 -14.14 -8.72 19.85
N LYS A 301 -13.53 -9.76 20.45
CA LYS A 301 -13.08 -10.95 19.71
C LYS A 301 -14.22 -11.63 18.96
N LEU A 302 -15.37 -11.80 19.61
CA LEU A 302 -16.56 -12.40 19.00
C LEU A 302 -16.96 -11.60 17.75
N ARG A 303 -17.13 -10.28 17.85
CA ARG A 303 -17.50 -9.41 16.72
C ARG A 303 -16.49 -9.41 15.59
N MET A 304 -15.20 -9.42 15.91
CA MET A 304 -14.14 -9.56 14.90
C MET A 304 -14.24 -10.91 14.19
N SER A 305 -14.49 -12.00 14.93
CA SER A 305 -14.59 -13.37 14.38
C SER A 305 -15.82 -13.57 13.51
N GLU A 306 -16.95 -12.94 13.83
CA GLU A 306 -18.17 -12.99 13.01
C GLU A 306 -17.94 -12.40 11.61
N ARG A 307 -17.04 -11.41 11.48
CA ARG A 307 -16.73 -10.74 10.22
C ARG A 307 -15.52 -11.32 9.48
N LEU A 308 -14.50 -11.78 10.23
CA LEU A 308 -13.21 -12.18 9.68
C LEU A 308 -12.94 -13.69 9.77
N GLY A 309 -13.85 -14.45 10.39
CA GLY A 309 -13.75 -15.90 10.53
C GLY A 309 -12.52 -16.37 11.31
N SER A 310 -11.84 -17.37 10.76
CA SER A 310 -10.79 -18.15 11.43
C SER A 310 -9.49 -17.39 11.70
N ILE A 311 -9.33 -16.17 11.18
CA ILE A 311 -8.14 -15.36 11.48
C ILE A 311 -8.08 -14.94 12.95
N VAL A 312 -9.26 -14.81 13.57
CA VAL A 312 -9.42 -14.43 14.97
C VAL A 312 -9.39 -15.68 15.85
N ASP A 313 -8.57 -15.65 16.89
CA ASP A 313 -8.55 -16.73 17.88
C ASP A 313 -9.75 -16.59 18.83
N ILE A 314 -10.61 -17.61 18.83
CA ILE A 314 -11.84 -17.71 19.63
C ILE A 314 -11.76 -18.82 20.69
N SER A 315 -10.58 -19.38 20.96
CA SER A 315 -10.39 -20.48 21.93
C SER A 315 -10.89 -20.13 23.33
N ASP A 316 -10.75 -18.86 23.74
CA ASP A 316 -11.19 -18.32 25.03
C ASP A 316 -12.68 -17.90 25.07
N LEU A 317 -13.41 -18.07 23.95
CA LEU A 317 -14.84 -17.76 23.85
C LEU A 317 -15.76 -18.97 24.10
N LYS A 318 -15.21 -20.13 24.45
CA LYS A 318 -16.01 -21.34 24.67
C LYS A 318 -17.06 -21.12 25.78
N GLY A 319 -18.35 -21.19 25.40
CA GLY A 319 -19.47 -20.94 26.32
C GLY A 319 -19.74 -19.47 26.64
N PHE A 320 -19.01 -18.52 26.02
CA PHE A 320 -19.26 -17.10 26.20
C PHE A 320 -20.56 -16.71 25.48
N LYS A 321 -21.54 -16.23 26.25
CA LYS A 321 -22.75 -15.62 25.72
C LYS A 321 -22.72 -14.12 26.06
N PRO A 322 -22.68 -13.23 25.06
CA PRO A 322 -22.62 -11.80 25.32
C PRO A 322 -23.90 -11.32 26.00
N ALA A 323 -23.72 -10.60 27.10
CA ALA A 323 -24.80 -10.16 27.97
C ALA A 323 -25.64 -9.02 27.32
N LEU A 324 -25.00 -8.08 26.63
CA LEU A 324 -25.63 -6.87 26.08
C LEU A 324 -25.78 -6.88 24.55
N ALA A 325 -25.46 -7.99 23.88
CA ALA A 325 -25.53 -8.04 22.42
C ALA A 325 -26.94 -8.42 21.96
N SER A 326 -27.54 -7.60 21.09
CA SER A 326 -28.69 -8.01 20.31
C SER A 326 -28.32 -9.16 19.37
N ALA A 327 -29.27 -10.07 19.14
CA ALA A 327 -29.18 -11.02 18.04
C ALA A 327 -29.12 -10.21 16.74
N GLN A 328 -27.94 -10.13 16.13
CA GLN A 328 -27.76 -9.53 14.81
C GLN A 328 -27.85 -10.66 13.78
N GLU A 329 -28.47 -10.36 12.63
CA GLU A 329 -28.31 -11.19 11.44
C GLU A 329 -26.81 -11.32 11.16
N LEU A 330 -26.36 -12.56 10.96
CA LEU A 330 -24.96 -12.88 10.70
C LEU A 330 -24.48 -12.02 9.53
N PRO A 331 -23.60 -11.04 9.80
CA PRO A 331 -23.12 -10.19 8.73
C PRO A 331 -22.31 -11.00 7.72
N GLU A 332 -22.30 -10.55 6.47
CA GLU A 332 -21.52 -11.18 5.42
C GLU A 332 -20.03 -11.22 5.80
N LEU A 333 -19.42 -12.41 5.63
CA LEU A 333 -18.02 -12.68 5.91
C LEU A 333 -17.14 -11.91 4.92
N ILE A 334 -16.16 -11.18 5.45
CA ILE A 334 -15.19 -10.47 4.63
C ILE A 334 -14.19 -11.48 4.07
N LYS A 335 -14.01 -11.45 2.75
CA LYS A 335 -13.01 -12.28 2.08
C LYS A 335 -11.60 -11.80 2.49
N LEU A 336 -10.80 -12.74 2.99
CA LEU A 336 -9.40 -12.51 3.31
C LEU A 336 -8.51 -12.94 2.13
N PRO A 337 -7.39 -12.24 1.87
CA PRO A 337 -6.94 -11.02 2.57
C PRO A 337 -7.76 -9.78 2.16
N CYS A 338 -7.93 -8.84 3.09
CA CYS A 338 -8.65 -7.58 2.84
C CYS A 338 -7.73 -6.36 3.03
N GLU A 339 -8.11 -5.22 2.45
CA GLU A 339 -7.36 -3.97 2.57
C GLU A 339 -7.42 -3.41 4.01
N ASN A 340 -6.42 -2.59 4.37
CA ASN A 340 -6.27 -2.08 5.73
C ASN A 340 -7.43 -1.20 6.19
N ASP A 341 -8.06 -0.46 5.28
CA ASP A 341 -9.22 0.39 5.55
C ASP A 341 -10.46 -0.46 5.90
N VAL A 342 -10.70 -1.54 5.16
CA VAL A 342 -11.77 -2.50 5.46
C VAL A 342 -11.54 -3.13 6.83
N LEU A 343 -10.31 -3.59 7.11
CA LEU A 343 -9.97 -4.20 8.39
C LEU A 343 -10.12 -3.21 9.56
N GLN A 344 -9.74 -1.95 9.36
CA GLN A 344 -9.90 -0.87 10.33
C GLN A 344 -11.38 -0.56 10.62
N GLN A 345 -12.25 -0.56 9.60
CA GLN A 345 -13.69 -0.34 9.79
C GLN A 345 -14.31 -1.43 10.66
N VAL A 346 -13.95 -2.70 10.43
CA VAL A 346 -14.41 -3.83 11.25
C VAL A 346 -13.96 -3.65 12.70
N HIS A 347 -12.69 -3.30 12.90
CA HIS A 347 -12.14 -3.00 14.22
C HIS A 347 -12.91 -1.89 14.94
N ASP A 348 -13.16 -0.77 14.27
CA ASP A 348 -13.80 0.39 14.88
C ASP A 348 -15.24 0.07 15.31
N VAL A 349 -15.97 -0.72 14.51
CA VAL A 349 -17.32 -1.19 14.85
C VAL A 349 -17.27 -2.14 16.05
N ALA A 350 -16.45 -3.18 15.99
CA ALA A 350 -16.31 -4.16 17.08
C ALA A 350 -15.86 -3.50 18.39
N LYS A 351 -14.89 -2.58 18.33
CA LYS A 351 -14.38 -1.81 19.48
C LYS A 351 -15.45 -0.91 20.07
N ARG A 352 -16.26 -0.25 19.23
CA ARG A 352 -17.34 0.62 19.70
C ARG A 352 -18.41 -0.16 20.44
N GLU A 353 -18.81 -1.31 19.91
CA GLU A 353 -19.78 -2.21 20.56
C GLU A 353 -19.22 -2.77 21.87
N ALA A 354 -18.02 -3.34 21.86
CA ALA A 354 -17.36 -3.85 23.06
C ALA A 354 -17.21 -2.79 24.16
N LYS A 355 -16.91 -1.55 23.77
CA LYS A 355 -16.79 -0.42 24.71
C LYS A 355 -18.11 -0.11 25.43
N THR A 356 -19.27 -0.48 24.88
CA THR A 356 -20.56 -0.26 25.57
C THR A 356 -20.67 -1.09 26.85
N ASN A 357 -20.07 -2.29 26.90
CA ASN A 357 -20.02 -3.10 28.12
C ASN A 357 -19.33 -2.38 29.28
N LEU A 358 -18.35 -1.52 29.00
CA LEU A 358 -17.66 -0.74 30.04
C LEU A 358 -18.59 0.22 30.81
N ARG A 359 -19.80 0.50 30.30
CA ARG A 359 -20.82 1.29 31.01
C ARG A 359 -21.38 0.55 32.23
N THR A 360 -21.26 -0.77 32.29
CA THR A 360 -21.70 -1.58 33.44
C THR A 360 -20.73 -1.53 34.61
N MET A 361 -19.60 -0.79 34.52
CA MET A 361 -18.68 -0.66 35.64
C MET A 361 -19.33 0.09 36.82
N PRO A 362 -19.24 -0.45 38.04
CA PRO A 362 -19.79 0.21 39.24
C PRO A 362 -19.02 1.49 39.60
N VAL A 363 -17.76 1.60 39.17
CA VAL A 363 -16.92 2.79 39.33
C VAL A 363 -16.89 3.59 38.03
N ARG A 364 -17.67 4.67 37.97
CA ARG A 364 -17.86 5.47 36.75
C ARG A 364 -16.78 6.53 36.51
N SER A 365 -16.04 6.93 37.54
CA SER A 365 -15.05 8.01 37.50
C SER A 365 -13.84 7.72 38.41
N GLY A 366 -12.75 8.49 38.23
CA GLY A 366 -11.54 8.41 39.05
C GLY A 366 -10.44 7.50 38.48
N LYS A 367 -9.35 7.36 39.24
CA LYS A 367 -8.11 6.68 38.78
C LYS A 367 -8.34 5.24 38.31
N LEU A 368 -9.15 4.47 39.03
CA LEU A 368 -9.45 3.08 38.69
C LEU A 368 -10.19 2.96 37.36
N SER A 369 -11.24 3.77 37.13
CA SER A 369 -11.98 3.77 35.85
C SER A 369 -11.07 4.14 34.68
N THR A 370 -10.21 5.15 34.84
CA THR A 370 -9.24 5.55 33.81
C THR A 370 -8.25 4.43 33.49
N LEU A 371 -7.72 3.76 34.52
CA LEU A 371 -6.81 2.62 34.36
C LEU A 371 -7.46 1.47 33.60
N LEU A 372 -8.70 1.10 33.95
CA LEU A 372 -9.42 -0.01 33.30
C LEU A 372 -9.83 0.30 31.86
N LYS A 373 -10.24 1.55 31.57
CA LYS A 373 -10.50 2.00 30.20
C LYS A 373 -9.22 1.98 29.35
N LYS A 374 -8.07 2.33 29.94
CA LYS A 374 -6.76 2.19 29.32
C LYS A 374 -6.44 0.71 29.06
N LEU A 375 -6.59 -0.15 30.05
CA LEU A 375 -6.36 -1.59 29.93
C LEU A 375 -7.17 -2.21 28.80
N PHE A 376 -8.49 -1.92 28.73
CA PHE A 376 -9.34 -2.37 27.63
C PHE A 376 -8.81 -1.93 26.26
N ARG A 377 -8.45 -0.64 26.12
CA ARG A 377 -7.94 -0.11 24.84
C ARG A 377 -6.64 -0.81 24.45
N ASP A 378 -5.71 -0.95 25.38
CA ASP A 378 -4.39 -1.51 25.13
C ASP A 378 -4.51 -3.02 24.75
N LEU A 379 -5.42 -3.76 25.39
CA LEU A 379 -5.73 -5.16 25.03
C LEU A 379 -6.38 -5.29 23.64
N VAL A 380 -7.37 -4.45 23.34
CA VAL A 380 -8.04 -4.44 22.02
C VAL A 380 -7.07 -4.08 20.90
N GLU A 381 -6.18 -3.12 21.14
CA GLU A 381 -5.15 -2.72 20.16
C GLU A 381 -4.15 -3.85 19.93
N SER A 382 -3.68 -4.52 20.99
CA SER A 382 -2.81 -5.68 20.87
C SER A 382 -3.45 -6.82 20.07
N LEU A 383 -4.72 -7.11 20.31
CA LEU A 383 -5.46 -8.12 19.52
C LEU A 383 -5.61 -7.69 18.06
N PHE A 384 -5.86 -6.40 17.81
CA PHE A 384 -5.97 -5.88 16.45
C PHE A 384 -4.66 -5.99 15.68
N SER A 385 -3.53 -5.65 16.29
CA SER A 385 -2.21 -5.82 15.67
C SER A 385 -1.94 -7.27 15.27
N THR A 386 -2.27 -8.24 16.14
CA THR A 386 -2.15 -9.68 15.80
C THR A 386 -3.03 -10.08 14.61
N ILE A 387 -4.24 -9.52 14.50
CA ILE A 387 -5.14 -9.78 13.36
C ILE A 387 -4.58 -9.15 12.08
N GLN A 388 -4.04 -7.93 12.15
CA GLN A 388 -3.38 -7.27 11.02
C GLN A 388 -2.17 -8.07 10.52
N GLU A 389 -1.32 -8.55 11.43
CA GLU A 389 -0.16 -9.39 11.07
C GLU A 389 -0.59 -10.68 10.35
N LYS A 390 -1.64 -11.34 10.83
CA LYS A 390 -2.20 -12.52 10.15
C LYS A 390 -2.77 -12.17 8.77
N ASN A 391 -3.46 -11.04 8.62
CA ASN A 391 -4.01 -10.61 7.32
C ASN A 391 -2.89 -10.30 6.32
N ASN A 392 -1.83 -9.63 6.80
CA ASN A 392 -0.62 -9.36 6.02
C ASN A 392 0.06 -10.66 5.59
N ARG A 393 0.13 -11.66 6.48
CA ARG A 393 0.69 -12.97 6.17
C ARG A 393 -0.09 -13.68 5.06
N VAL A 394 -1.41 -13.76 5.17
CA VAL A 394 -2.28 -14.38 4.15
C VAL A 394 -2.13 -13.65 2.80
N SER A 395 -2.08 -12.32 2.81
CA SER A 395 -1.83 -11.52 1.61
C SER A 395 -0.45 -11.78 1.01
N SER A 396 0.59 -11.90 1.84
CA SER A 396 1.95 -12.21 1.40
C SER A 396 2.02 -13.59 0.73
N GLU A 397 1.43 -14.62 1.37
CA GLU A 397 1.39 -15.99 0.84
C GLU A 397 0.67 -16.05 -0.51
N LEU A 398 -0.49 -15.40 -0.63
CA LEU A 398 -1.25 -15.32 -1.90
C LEU A 398 -0.45 -14.58 -2.98
N CYS A 399 0.14 -13.43 -2.66
CA CYS A 399 0.93 -12.65 -3.61
C CYS A 399 2.17 -13.40 -4.11
N ARG A 400 2.88 -14.10 -3.22
CA ARG A 400 4.06 -14.90 -3.60
C ARG A 400 3.68 -16.09 -4.47
N SER A 401 2.59 -16.78 -4.15
CA SER A 401 2.09 -17.89 -4.97
C SER A 401 1.70 -17.41 -6.38
N LEU A 402 0.99 -16.29 -6.47
CA LEU A 402 0.62 -15.67 -7.75
C LEU A 402 1.85 -15.25 -8.55
N LEU A 403 2.79 -14.52 -7.94
CA LEU A 403 4.02 -14.08 -8.61
C LEU A 403 4.86 -15.26 -9.09
N SER A 404 4.98 -16.33 -8.29
CA SER A 404 5.68 -17.55 -8.69
C SER A 404 5.04 -18.17 -9.93
N SER A 405 3.71 -18.35 -9.93
CA SER A 405 2.98 -18.93 -11.07
C SER A 405 3.10 -18.08 -12.35
N LEU A 406 2.93 -16.76 -12.23
CA LEU A 406 3.09 -15.84 -13.36
C LEU A 406 4.52 -15.82 -13.88
N HIS A 407 5.51 -15.87 -12.98
CA HIS A 407 6.93 -15.90 -13.32
C HIS A 407 7.33 -17.19 -14.03
N THR A 408 6.82 -18.35 -13.59
CA THR A 408 7.03 -19.62 -14.27
C THR A 408 6.51 -19.55 -15.71
N ARG A 409 5.26 -19.10 -15.91
CA ARG A 409 4.68 -18.90 -17.25
C ARG A 409 5.51 -17.95 -18.11
N MET A 410 5.99 -16.85 -17.54
CA MET A 410 6.84 -15.89 -18.25
C MET A 410 8.18 -16.51 -18.64
N THR A 411 8.82 -17.25 -17.73
CA THR A 411 10.13 -17.87 -17.97
C THR A 411 10.03 -18.96 -19.04
N GLU A 412 8.98 -19.78 -19.04
CA GLU A 412 8.72 -20.76 -20.10
C GLU A 412 8.62 -20.11 -21.50
N LYS A 413 7.93 -18.96 -21.60
CA LYS A 413 7.86 -18.18 -22.85
C LYS A 413 9.23 -17.65 -23.28
N ILE A 414 10.05 -17.18 -22.32
CA ILE A 414 11.38 -16.61 -22.59
C ILE A 414 12.38 -17.69 -23.01
N ASP A 415 12.38 -18.83 -22.32
CA ASP A 415 13.28 -19.94 -22.64
C ASP A 415 13.03 -20.47 -24.05
N GLY A 416 11.77 -20.46 -24.51
CA GLY A 416 11.44 -20.76 -25.91
C GLY A 416 12.11 -19.83 -26.94
N HIS A 417 12.36 -18.56 -26.60
CA HIS A 417 13.11 -17.63 -27.46
C HIS A 417 14.63 -17.81 -27.36
N LEU A 418 15.13 -18.34 -26.24
CA LEU A 418 16.56 -18.67 -26.08
C LEU A 418 16.92 -20.01 -26.73
N LEU A 419 15.95 -20.92 -26.89
CA LEU A 419 16.12 -22.26 -27.49
C LEU A 419 15.98 -22.28 -29.03
N LEU A 420 15.95 -21.13 -29.70
CA LEU A 420 16.17 -21.04 -31.16
C LEU A 420 17.65 -21.32 -31.46
N GLY A 421 18.10 -22.54 -31.18
CA GLY A 421 19.36 -23.08 -31.66
C GLY A 421 19.30 -23.33 -33.17
N PRO A 422 20.47 -23.43 -33.84
CA PRO A 422 20.53 -23.75 -35.26
C PRO A 422 19.82 -25.09 -35.47
N LYS A 423 18.69 -25.07 -36.18
CA LYS A 423 18.11 -26.31 -36.71
C LYS A 423 19.09 -26.82 -37.76
N ASP A 424 19.71 -27.96 -37.51
CA ASP A 424 20.21 -29.05 -38.38
C ASP A 424 20.52 -28.79 -39.88
N ASP A 425 20.75 -27.56 -40.31
CA ASP A 425 21.22 -27.22 -41.66
C ASP A 425 22.66 -26.73 -41.53
N GLU A 426 23.60 -27.60 -41.91
CA GLU A 426 25.06 -27.38 -41.86
C GLU A 426 25.55 -26.12 -42.62
N ASP A 427 24.67 -25.44 -43.38
CA ASP A 427 25.02 -24.34 -44.27
C ASP A 427 24.37 -22.98 -43.96
N SER A 428 23.67 -22.81 -42.83
CA SER A 428 22.98 -21.53 -42.53
C SER A 428 23.20 -21.02 -41.12
N TYR A 429 24.41 -20.52 -40.83
CA TYR A 429 24.64 -19.64 -39.70
C TYR A 429 23.95 -18.28 -39.94
N SER A 430 22.79 -18.04 -39.30
CA SER A 430 22.13 -16.73 -39.35
C SER A 430 22.61 -15.85 -38.19
N PHE A 431 23.25 -14.73 -38.52
CA PHE A 431 23.76 -13.72 -37.60
C PHE A 431 22.74 -13.30 -36.51
N GLN A 432 23.03 -13.56 -35.23
CA GLN A 432 22.06 -13.40 -34.13
C GLN A 432 22.03 -12.00 -33.50
N SER A 433 22.77 -11.00 -34.00
CA SER A 433 22.75 -9.66 -33.38
C SER A 433 21.37 -8.95 -33.44
N THR A 434 20.50 -9.34 -34.38
CA THR A 434 19.09 -8.88 -34.42
C THR A 434 18.19 -9.56 -33.37
N GLU A 435 18.62 -10.69 -32.82
CA GLU A 435 17.91 -11.47 -31.79
C GLU A 435 18.01 -10.78 -30.42
N PHE A 436 19.12 -10.11 -30.09
CA PHE A 436 19.30 -9.44 -28.79
C PHE A 436 18.24 -8.37 -28.51
N LYS A 437 18.03 -7.45 -29.45
CA LYS A 437 17.03 -6.38 -29.30
C LYS A 437 15.62 -6.95 -29.28
N ARG A 438 15.37 -8.02 -30.07
CA ARG A 438 14.10 -8.73 -30.06
C ARG A 438 13.86 -9.42 -28.71
N PHE A 439 14.86 -10.10 -28.15
CA PHE A 439 14.78 -10.74 -26.85
C PHE A 439 14.35 -9.76 -25.76
N TYR A 440 15.06 -8.64 -25.58
CA TYR A 440 14.69 -7.67 -24.54
C TYR A 440 13.32 -7.03 -24.79
N HIS A 441 12.91 -6.86 -26.05
CA HIS A 441 11.56 -6.38 -26.38
C HIS A 441 10.47 -7.40 -25.98
N HIS A 442 10.71 -8.69 -26.24
CA HIS A 442 9.78 -9.76 -25.85
C HIS A 442 9.76 -9.94 -24.34
N TYR A 443 10.92 -9.93 -23.69
CA TYR A 443 11.05 -9.96 -22.23
C TYR A 443 10.28 -8.81 -21.58
N GLN A 444 10.44 -7.59 -22.09
CA GLN A 444 9.73 -6.41 -21.61
C GLN A 444 8.21 -6.56 -21.79
N THR A 445 7.76 -7.11 -22.92
CA THR A 445 6.34 -7.36 -23.18
C THR A 445 5.76 -8.36 -22.18
N TYR A 446 6.44 -9.49 -21.96
CA TYR A 446 6.00 -10.50 -20.99
C TYR A 446 6.06 -9.99 -19.53
N MET A 447 7.02 -9.11 -19.22
CA MET A 447 7.07 -8.44 -17.92
C MET A 447 5.85 -7.55 -17.69
N PHE A 448 5.43 -6.79 -18.72
CA PHE A 448 4.23 -5.96 -18.63
C PHE A 448 2.96 -6.81 -18.51
N GLU A 449 2.87 -7.94 -19.23
CA GLU A 449 1.77 -8.91 -19.05
C GLU A 449 1.71 -9.44 -17.61
N LEU A 450 2.85 -9.86 -17.06
CA LEU A 450 2.95 -10.33 -15.67
C LEU A 450 2.49 -9.26 -14.68
N MET A 451 2.96 -8.01 -14.86
CA MET A 451 2.59 -6.90 -13.98
C MET A 451 1.10 -6.56 -14.08
N ALA A 452 0.51 -6.62 -15.27
CA ALA A 452 -0.91 -6.38 -15.47
C ALA A 452 -1.75 -7.47 -14.81
N GLU A 453 -1.47 -8.75 -15.08
CA GLU A 453 -2.15 -9.89 -14.46
C GLU A 453 -2.01 -9.87 -12.93
N TYR A 454 -0.83 -9.50 -12.42
CA TYR A 454 -0.60 -9.35 -10.98
C TYR A 454 -1.45 -8.21 -10.40
N THR A 455 -1.52 -7.05 -11.07
CA THR A 455 -2.29 -5.90 -10.57
C THR A 455 -3.78 -6.21 -10.48
N ASP A 456 -4.31 -7.00 -11.42
CA ASP A 456 -5.73 -7.37 -11.45
C ASP A 456 -6.08 -8.45 -10.41
N GLN A 457 -5.16 -9.38 -10.12
CA GLN A 457 -5.45 -10.53 -9.27
C GLN A 457 -4.91 -10.41 -7.83
N ALA A 458 -3.89 -9.59 -7.58
CA ALA A 458 -3.28 -9.47 -6.26
C ALA A 458 -4.20 -8.78 -5.26
N GLN A 459 -4.35 -9.41 -4.09
CA GLN A 459 -5.25 -8.96 -3.03
C GLN A 459 -4.52 -8.70 -1.71
N GLY A 460 -5.03 -7.72 -0.98
CA GLY A 460 -4.58 -7.39 0.37
C GLY A 460 -3.44 -6.36 0.43
N PRO A 461 -3.02 -6.03 1.66
CA PRO A 461 -2.28 -4.80 1.94
C PRO A 461 -0.80 -4.85 1.53
N VAL A 462 -0.22 -6.05 1.42
CA VAL A 462 1.23 -6.21 1.14
C VAL A 462 1.55 -6.42 -0.34
N ARG A 463 0.57 -6.35 -1.24
CA ARG A 463 0.77 -6.59 -2.69
C ARG A 463 1.89 -5.74 -3.31
N LYS A 464 1.96 -4.46 -2.96
CA LYS A 464 3.01 -3.56 -3.47
C LYS A 464 4.39 -3.93 -2.94
N GLU A 465 4.46 -4.33 -1.68
CA GLU A 465 5.72 -4.71 -1.02
C GLU A 465 6.25 -6.03 -1.58
N GLU A 466 5.40 -7.04 -1.75
CA GLU A 466 5.79 -8.32 -2.33
C GLU A 466 6.18 -8.20 -3.81
N LEU A 467 5.48 -7.37 -4.59
CA LEU A 467 5.91 -7.06 -5.96
C LEU A 467 7.30 -6.41 -5.97
N ALA A 468 7.56 -5.42 -5.11
CA ALA A 468 8.87 -4.77 -5.04
C ALA A 468 9.98 -5.78 -4.67
N LYS A 469 9.73 -6.66 -3.69
CA LYS A 469 10.65 -7.75 -3.33
C LYS A 469 10.90 -8.69 -4.49
N PHE A 470 9.87 -9.08 -5.23
CA PHE A 470 9.99 -9.94 -6.39
C PHE A 470 10.80 -9.30 -7.52
N MET A 471 10.54 -8.03 -7.84
CA MET A 471 11.31 -7.29 -8.86
C MET A 471 12.80 -7.21 -8.50
N GLN A 472 13.11 -6.99 -7.23
CA GLN A 472 14.49 -6.85 -6.76
C GLN A 472 15.22 -8.20 -6.62
N ASN A 473 14.54 -9.24 -6.15
CA ASN A 473 15.18 -10.51 -5.77
C ASN A 473 15.07 -11.61 -6.84
N VAL A 474 14.11 -11.51 -7.77
CA VAL A 474 13.90 -12.53 -8.82
C VAL A 474 14.22 -11.95 -10.18
N ILE A 475 13.53 -10.88 -10.58
CA ILE A 475 13.66 -10.31 -11.92
C ILE A 475 15.06 -9.73 -12.16
N ARG A 476 15.58 -8.95 -11.23
CA ARG A 476 16.89 -8.30 -11.40
C ARG A 476 18.05 -9.31 -11.54
N PRO A 477 18.17 -10.36 -10.70
CA PRO A 477 19.16 -11.41 -10.93
C PRO A 477 18.95 -12.17 -12.25
N GLN A 478 17.69 -12.49 -12.59
CA GLN A 478 17.37 -13.20 -13.83
C GLN A 478 17.81 -12.39 -15.08
N LEU A 479 17.60 -11.07 -15.07
CA LEU A 479 18.07 -10.18 -16.14
C LEU A 479 19.60 -10.17 -16.27
N ALA A 480 20.32 -10.25 -15.16
CA ALA A 480 21.78 -10.35 -15.19
C ALA A 480 22.23 -11.69 -15.79
N GLU A 481 21.59 -12.80 -15.42
CA GLU A 481 21.86 -14.12 -15.97
C GLU A 481 21.57 -14.18 -17.49
N PHE A 482 20.44 -13.64 -17.93
CA PHE A 482 20.12 -13.57 -19.37
C PHE A 482 21.11 -12.69 -20.12
N SER A 483 21.54 -11.58 -19.53
CA SER A 483 22.55 -10.71 -20.15
C SER A 483 23.89 -11.44 -20.32
N GLU A 484 24.31 -12.22 -19.33
CA GLU A 484 25.53 -13.04 -19.42
C GLU A 484 25.40 -14.16 -20.48
N LYS A 485 24.26 -14.87 -20.53
CA LYS A 485 24.01 -15.89 -21.56
C LYS A 485 24.04 -15.30 -22.97
N LEU A 486 23.37 -14.17 -23.16
CA LEU A 486 23.35 -13.48 -24.43
C LEU A 486 24.75 -12.96 -24.80
N ASP A 487 25.53 -12.41 -23.86
CA ASP A 487 26.90 -11.96 -24.12
C ASP A 487 27.82 -13.12 -24.56
N LYS A 488 27.63 -14.32 -24.00
CA LYS A 488 28.35 -15.54 -24.46
C LYS A 488 27.99 -15.89 -25.91
N ILE A 489 26.71 -15.80 -26.28
CA ILE A 489 26.25 -15.99 -27.66
C ILE A 489 26.88 -14.94 -28.59
N ARG A 490 26.89 -13.67 -28.17
CA ARG A 490 27.53 -12.58 -28.94
C ARG A 490 29.02 -12.80 -29.11
N GLN A 491 29.71 -13.29 -28.08
CA GLN A 491 31.14 -13.57 -28.20
C GLN A 491 31.39 -14.72 -29.19
N HIS A 492 30.59 -15.78 -29.15
CA HIS A 492 30.64 -16.84 -30.14
C HIS A 492 30.40 -16.32 -31.57
N ASP A 493 29.41 -15.44 -31.77
CA ASP A 493 29.19 -14.76 -33.07
C ASP A 493 30.43 -14.01 -33.55
N VAL A 494 31.12 -13.31 -32.64
CA VAL A 494 32.35 -12.57 -32.97
C VAL A 494 33.48 -13.53 -33.34
N ASP A 495 33.67 -14.58 -32.56
CA ASP A 495 34.73 -15.56 -32.77
C ASP A 495 34.57 -16.26 -34.15
N VAL A 496 33.34 -16.66 -34.51
CA VAL A 496 33.02 -17.26 -35.83
C VAL A 496 33.32 -16.28 -36.97
N VAL A 497 32.97 -15.01 -36.82
CA VAL A 497 33.23 -13.99 -37.85
C VAL A 497 34.74 -13.71 -37.97
N GLU A 498 35.47 -13.65 -36.86
CA GLU A 498 36.93 -13.49 -36.87
C GLU A 498 37.62 -14.67 -37.56
N GLU A 499 37.17 -15.90 -37.30
CA GLU A 499 37.65 -17.10 -38.01
C GLU A 499 37.37 -17.03 -39.52
N GLU A 500 36.17 -16.63 -39.94
CA GLU A 500 35.85 -16.45 -41.37
C GLU A 500 36.68 -15.35 -42.02
N ILE A 501 36.91 -14.23 -41.32
CA ILE A 501 37.76 -13.13 -41.79
C ILE A 501 39.18 -13.64 -41.98
N GLN A 502 39.75 -14.33 -40.99
CA GLN A 502 41.11 -14.85 -41.06
C GLN A 502 41.27 -15.84 -42.22
N LYS A 503 40.30 -16.74 -42.41
CA LYS A 503 40.28 -17.65 -43.58
C LYS A 503 40.26 -16.88 -44.90
N LYS A 504 39.48 -15.80 -44.99
CA LYS A 504 39.43 -14.95 -46.20
C LYS A 504 40.70 -14.15 -46.41
N GLU A 505 41.36 -13.71 -45.34
CA GLU A 505 42.67 -13.05 -45.41
C GLU A 505 43.74 -14.01 -45.94
N GLU A 506 43.77 -15.27 -45.48
CA GLU A 506 44.65 -16.31 -46.02
C GLU A 506 44.40 -16.56 -47.52
N GLU A 507 43.14 -16.66 -47.95
CA GLU A 507 42.78 -16.78 -49.37
C GLU A 507 43.29 -15.57 -50.20
N VAL A 508 43.19 -14.35 -49.65
CA VAL A 508 43.68 -13.12 -50.29
C VAL A 508 45.20 -13.10 -50.36
N GLU A 509 45.91 -13.54 -49.32
CA GLU A 509 47.37 -13.66 -49.34
C GLU A 509 47.84 -14.67 -50.39
N GLU A 510 47.19 -15.83 -50.48
CA GLU A 510 47.48 -16.83 -51.50
C GLU A 510 47.25 -16.29 -52.92
N PHE A 511 46.14 -15.57 -53.12
CA PHE A 511 45.84 -14.88 -54.38
C PHE A 511 46.90 -13.83 -54.73
N ASN A 512 47.31 -13.00 -53.77
CA ASN A 512 48.35 -11.99 -53.95
C ASN A 512 49.71 -12.61 -54.28
N ALA A 513 50.06 -13.74 -53.66
CA ALA A 513 51.27 -14.49 -53.96
C ALA A 513 51.27 -15.02 -55.40
N LYS A 514 50.13 -15.58 -55.85
CA LYS A 514 49.93 -15.99 -57.25
C LYS A 514 50.04 -14.80 -58.21
N GLN A 515 49.42 -13.66 -57.88
CA GLN A 515 49.50 -12.45 -58.71
C GLN A 515 50.94 -11.93 -58.85
N LYS A 516 51.73 -11.89 -57.78
CA LYS A 516 53.16 -11.53 -57.83
C LYS A 516 53.97 -12.48 -58.71
N MET A 517 53.66 -13.78 -58.67
CA MET A 517 54.30 -14.76 -59.55
C MET A 517 54.02 -14.46 -61.03
N TYR A 518 52.76 -14.18 -61.39
CA TYR A 518 52.38 -13.81 -62.76
C TYR A 518 53.01 -12.49 -63.22
N GLN A 519 53.10 -11.48 -62.35
CA GLN A 519 53.78 -10.23 -62.66
C GLN A 519 55.27 -10.45 -62.96
N LYS A 520 55.95 -11.30 -62.19
CA LYS A 520 57.36 -11.64 -62.40
C LYS A 520 57.57 -12.37 -63.74
N GLN A 521 56.69 -13.31 -64.08
CA GLN A 521 56.74 -13.98 -65.40
C GLN A 521 56.53 -12.98 -66.56
N THR A 522 55.60 -12.03 -66.39
CA THR A 522 55.33 -11.00 -67.40
C THR A 522 56.52 -10.06 -67.60
N MET A 523 57.21 -9.66 -66.53
CA MET A 523 58.45 -8.87 -66.63
C MET A 523 59.56 -9.61 -67.38
N VAL A 524 59.75 -10.90 -67.12
CA VAL A 524 60.76 -11.71 -67.83
C VAL A 524 60.46 -11.78 -69.33
N VAL A 525 59.18 -11.93 -69.71
CA VAL A 525 58.76 -11.91 -71.11
C VAL A 525 58.98 -10.52 -71.74
N GLN A 526 58.69 -9.44 -71.01
CA GLN A 526 58.91 -8.08 -71.48
C GLN A 526 60.41 -7.76 -71.68
N GLU A 527 61.28 -8.24 -70.80
CA GLU A 527 62.74 -8.11 -70.93
C GLU A 527 63.26 -8.87 -72.17
N ASP A 528 62.70 -10.04 -72.48
CA ASP A 528 63.06 -10.80 -73.69
C ASP A 528 62.61 -10.08 -74.98
N VAL A 529 61.41 -9.49 -74.98
CA VAL A 529 60.92 -8.67 -76.09
C VAL A 529 61.79 -7.43 -76.32
N ASN A 530 62.16 -6.72 -75.25
CA ASN A 530 63.05 -5.55 -75.34
C ASN A 530 64.44 -5.91 -75.88
N ARG A 531 64.99 -7.07 -75.50
CA ARG A 531 66.26 -7.58 -76.03
C ARG A 531 66.21 -7.78 -77.55
N LYS A 532 65.14 -8.42 -78.05
CA LYS A 532 64.93 -8.64 -79.49
C LYS A 532 64.74 -7.34 -80.27
N LEU A 533 64.09 -6.33 -79.68
CA LEU A 533 63.95 -5.00 -80.27
C LEU A 533 65.30 -4.28 -80.42
N VAL A 534 66.18 -4.38 -79.43
CA VAL A 534 67.54 -3.79 -79.50
C VAL A 534 68.41 -4.48 -80.53
N GLU A 535 68.31 -5.80 -80.65
CA GLU A 535 69.00 -6.55 -81.71
C GLU A 535 68.50 -6.17 -83.11
N GLY A 536 67.18 -6.02 -83.29
CA GLY A 536 66.60 -5.51 -84.54
C GLY A 536 67.05 -4.09 -84.90
N ALA A 537 67.17 -3.21 -83.91
CA ALA A 537 67.67 -1.85 -84.10
C ALA A 537 69.14 -1.80 -84.56
N LYS A 538 69.99 -2.70 -84.05
CA LYS A 538 71.40 -2.82 -84.50
C LYS A 538 71.52 -3.25 -85.97
N VAL A 539 70.67 -4.19 -86.41
CA VAL A 539 70.64 -4.63 -87.83
C VAL A 539 70.20 -3.50 -88.75
N HIS A 540 69.20 -2.72 -88.35
CA HIS A 540 68.76 -1.55 -89.11
C HIS A 540 69.82 -0.44 -89.20
N ALA A 541 70.62 -0.24 -88.15
CA ALA A 541 71.72 0.72 -88.15
C ALA A 541 72.81 0.33 -89.16
N LEU A 542 73.18 -0.95 -89.22
CA LEU A 542 74.15 -1.47 -90.20
C LEU A 542 73.67 -1.34 -91.64
N GLN A 543 72.38 -1.57 -91.90
CA GLN A 543 71.79 -1.36 -93.24
C GLN A 543 71.81 0.12 -93.65
N LYS A 544 71.55 1.03 -92.71
CA LYS A 544 71.63 2.49 -92.95
C LYS A 544 73.04 2.92 -93.32
N GLU A 545 74.05 2.38 -92.63
CA GLU A 545 75.46 2.69 -92.88
C GLU A 545 75.92 2.20 -94.28
N ALA A 546 75.49 1.01 -94.70
CA ALA A 546 75.73 0.49 -96.05
C ALA A 546 75.06 1.35 -97.15
N LEU A 547 73.85 1.87 -96.87
CA LEU A 547 73.12 2.77 -97.78
C LEU A 547 73.80 4.13 -97.93
N VAL A 548 74.36 4.68 -96.85
CA VAL A 548 75.14 5.93 -96.89
C VAL A 548 76.43 5.75 -97.71
N GLY A 549 77.08 4.58 -97.61
CA GLY A 549 78.23 4.22 -98.46
C GLY A 549 77.89 4.23 -99.95
N ALA A 550 76.77 3.60 -100.33
CA ALA A 550 76.32 3.55 -101.72
C ALA A 550 75.98 4.94 -102.30
N ILE A 551 75.42 5.85 -101.48
CA ILE A 551 75.10 7.23 -101.89
C ILE A 551 76.38 8.04 -102.16
N ASN A 552 77.43 7.83 -101.36
CA ASN A 552 78.71 8.52 -101.56
C ASN A 552 79.40 8.09 -102.87
N ASP A 553 79.33 6.80 -103.24
CA ASP A 553 79.86 6.31 -104.52
C ASP A 553 79.07 6.86 -105.72
N LEU A 554 77.74 6.96 -105.59
CA LEU A 554 76.88 7.57 -106.61
C LEU A 554 77.22 9.06 -106.82
N THR A 555 77.49 9.77 -105.73
CA THR A 555 77.86 11.20 -105.75
C THR A 555 79.20 11.41 -106.47
N ARG A 556 80.15 10.48 -106.32
CA ARG A 556 81.45 10.50 -107.00
C ARG A 556 81.33 10.27 -108.51
N MET A 557 80.42 9.38 -108.93
CA MET A 557 80.09 9.18 -110.36
C MET A 557 79.42 10.42 -110.96
N HIS A 558 78.53 11.07 -110.20
CA HIS A 558 77.90 12.31 -110.63
C HIS A 558 78.92 13.43 -110.89
N THR A 559 79.97 13.54 -110.06
CA THR A 559 81.01 14.56 -110.20
C THR A 559 81.83 14.39 -111.48
N MET A 560 82.12 13.15 -111.89
CA MET A 560 82.83 12.86 -113.14
C MET A 560 81.98 13.16 -114.39
N ALA A 561 80.66 12.96 -114.31
CA ALA A 561 79.73 13.31 -115.39
C ALA A 561 79.59 14.83 -115.60
N THR A 562 79.65 15.63 -114.52
CA THR A 562 79.63 17.12 -114.60
C THR A 562 80.82 17.69 -115.36
N LYS A 563 82.00 17.05 -115.26
CA LYS A 563 83.23 17.53 -115.91
C LYS A 563 83.22 17.38 -117.44
N GLN A 564 82.34 16.56 -117.99
CA GLN A 564 82.14 16.39 -119.44
C GLN A 564 81.10 17.37 -120.01
N LYS A 565 80.29 18.00 -119.15
CA LYS A 565 79.22 18.94 -119.51
C LYS A 565 79.67 20.41 -119.54
N GLU A 566 80.71 20.78 -118.78
CA GLU A 566 81.18 22.18 -118.65
C GLU A 566 81.87 22.79 -119.88
N LEU A 567 82.15 22.03 -120.95
CA LEU A 567 82.73 22.57 -122.19
C LEU A 567 81.69 22.95 -123.28
N LEU A 568 80.38 22.78 -123.03
CA LEU A 568 79.35 22.91 -124.09
C LEU A 568 78.20 23.89 -123.84
N GLU A 569 78.05 24.55 -122.68
CA GLU A 569 76.87 25.40 -122.41
C GLU A 569 77.22 26.76 -121.80
N GLU A 570 78.11 27.48 -122.49
CA GLU A 570 78.22 28.93 -122.47
C GLU A 570 77.14 29.53 -123.39
N ALA A 571 75.86 29.54 -123.00
CA ALA A 571 74.77 30.37 -123.59
C ALA A 571 73.39 30.12 -122.94
N ALA A 572 73.12 30.69 -121.76
CA ALA A 572 71.80 31.23 -121.40
C ALA A 572 71.83 31.85 -120.00
N PHE A 573 71.56 33.14 -119.97
CA PHE A 573 71.75 34.07 -118.87
C PHE A 573 70.44 34.28 -118.09
N VAL A 574 70.53 34.20 -116.76
CA VAL A 574 69.86 35.00 -115.72
C VAL A 574 68.37 34.79 -115.38
N SER A 575 68.15 34.23 -114.18
CA SER A 575 67.53 34.89 -113.00
C SER A 575 67.65 33.93 -111.79
N VAL A 576 68.68 33.98 -110.93
CA VAL A 576 68.88 34.83 -109.71
C VAL A 576 67.78 34.61 -108.65
N GLN A 577 67.99 34.32 -107.35
CA GLN A 577 69.06 33.79 -106.49
C GLN A 577 68.53 33.83 -105.03
N LEU A 578 68.92 32.85 -104.19
CA LEU A 578 69.29 32.98 -102.74
C LEU A 578 68.17 33.31 -101.70
N PRO A 579 68.42 33.34 -100.36
CA PRO A 579 69.00 32.32 -99.48
C PRO A 579 68.44 32.29 -98.01
N GLU A 580 68.95 31.36 -97.19
CA GLU A 580 69.42 31.51 -95.79
C GLU A 580 68.56 32.00 -94.58
N GLN A 581 68.75 31.25 -93.48
CA GLN A 581 69.07 31.68 -92.11
C GLN A 581 68.02 32.27 -91.13
N LYS A 582 68.01 31.61 -89.96
CA LYS A 582 68.19 32.15 -88.59
C LYS A 582 66.98 32.52 -87.70
N VAL A 583 66.91 31.78 -86.58
CA VAL A 583 67.06 32.24 -85.17
C VAL A 583 65.94 33.10 -84.53
N ILE A 584 65.30 32.44 -83.55
CA ILE A 584 64.89 32.85 -82.17
C ILE A 584 64.08 34.17 -82.00
N GLU A 585 62.86 34.08 -81.45
CA GLU A 585 62.53 34.46 -80.05
C GLU A 585 61.02 34.60 -79.77
N ALA A 586 60.70 34.13 -78.55
CA ALA A 586 59.74 34.68 -77.58
C ALA A 586 58.24 34.84 -77.92
N ALA A 587 57.47 33.96 -77.24
CA ALA A 587 56.42 34.29 -76.27
C ALA A 587 55.59 35.57 -76.43
N GLN A 588 54.26 35.38 -76.43
CA GLN A 588 53.31 36.11 -75.58
C GLN A 588 51.94 35.41 -75.65
N ASP A 589 51.64 34.54 -74.69
CA ASP A 589 50.25 34.17 -74.37
C ASP A 589 49.73 35.25 -73.39
N LYS A 590 48.64 35.91 -73.77
CA LYS A 590 47.95 36.95 -73.00
C LYS A 590 47.39 36.37 -71.68
N GLU A 591 47.86 36.88 -70.54
CA GLU A 591 47.14 36.78 -69.27
C GLU A 591 45.90 37.68 -69.31
N VAL A 592 44.72 37.11 -69.07
CA VAL A 592 43.44 37.82 -68.98
C VAL A 592 42.77 37.49 -67.65
N ILE A 593 42.88 38.43 -66.71
CA ILE A 593 42.00 38.76 -65.56
C ILE A 593 41.59 37.58 -64.66
N GLU A 594 42.41 37.28 -63.65
CA GLU A 594 42.08 36.36 -62.55
C GLU A 594 41.30 37.07 -61.43
N LEU A 595 39.98 36.85 -61.33
CA LEU A 595 39.29 37.09 -60.06
C LEU A 595 39.61 35.92 -59.13
N GLN A 596 40.32 36.18 -58.04
CA GLN A 596 40.70 35.16 -57.05
C GLN A 596 40.38 35.59 -55.62
N GLY A 597 39.96 34.65 -54.78
CA GLY A 597 39.57 34.94 -53.40
C GLY A 597 39.00 33.75 -52.65
N TYR A 598 38.77 33.93 -51.35
CA TYR A 598 38.18 32.89 -50.53
C TYR A 598 36.66 33.01 -50.46
N LEU A 599 35.95 31.94 -50.79
CA LEU A 599 34.49 31.85 -50.61
C LEU A 599 34.14 30.67 -49.71
N ILE A 600 33.00 30.78 -49.03
CA ILE A 600 32.46 29.74 -48.16
C ILE A 600 31.44 28.93 -48.94
N LYS A 601 31.75 27.65 -49.19
CA LYS A 601 30.93 26.73 -50.00
C LYS A 601 30.16 25.76 -49.12
N GLN A 602 28.90 25.50 -49.45
CA GLN A 602 28.12 24.45 -48.77
C GLN A 602 28.53 23.04 -49.24
N GLY A 603 28.84 22.16 -48.28
CA GLY A 603 29.13 20.75 -48.50
C GLY A 603 27.88 19.92 -48.80
N GLY A 604 28.04 18.79 -49.50
CA GLY A 604 26.96 17.82 -49.75
C GLY A 604 26.77 16.87 -48.59
N GLY A 605 26.09 17.32 -47.54
CA GLY A 605 25.59 16.44 -46.49
C GLY A 605 24.18 15.99 -46.84
N GLY A 606 24.02 14.70 -47.15
CA GLY A 606 22.75 14.05 -47.46
C GLY A 606 22.89 13.06 -48.62
N ASN A 607 23.11 11.78 -48.30
CA ASN A 607 22.94 10.67 -49.24
C ASN A 607 21.65 9.92 -48.89
N VAL A 608 21.15 9.06 -49.77
CA VAL A 608 19.87 8.32 -49.64
C VAL A 608 19.76 7.54 -48.31
N LEU A 609 20.89 7.17 -47.70
CA LEU A 609 20.97 6.45 -46.43
C LEU A 609 21.10 7.34 -45.19
N ASN A 610 21.22 8.67 -45.34
CA ASN A 610 21.19 9.63 -44.23
C ASN A 610 20.67 11.00 -44.69
N PRO A 611 19.35 11.16 -44.89
CA PRO A 611 18.74 12.38 -45.41
C PRO A 611 18.80 13.57 -44.44
N LEU A 612 19.19 13.37 -43.17
CA LEU A 612 19.33 14.40 -42.14
C LEU A 612 20.80 14.78 -41.86
N GLY A 613 21.73 14.36 -42.72
CA GLY A 613 23.14 14.72 -42.61
C GLY A 613 23.36 16.24 -42.62
N ARG A 614 24.02 16.77 -41.58
CA ARG A 614 24.30 18.22 -41.44
C ARG A 614 25.11 18.73 -42.64
N LYS A 615 24.57 19.73 -43.36
CA LYS A 615 25.25 20.41 -44.48
C LYS A 615 26.34 21.33 -43.94
N ASN A 616 27.59 20.88 -43.98
CA ASN A 616 28.74 21.64 -43.47
C ASN A 616 29.22 22.70 -44.48
N TRP A 617 29.33 23.96 -44.05
CA TRP A 617 29.94 25.04 -44.82
C TRP A 617 31.48 24.99 -44.68
N LYS A 618 32.22 25.15 -45.77
CA LYS A 618 33.69 25.11 -45.77
C LYS A 618 34.26 26.23 -46.64
N GLN A 619 35.23 26.96 -46.10
CA GLN A 619 36.00 27.95 -46.85
C GLN A 619 36.90 27.27 -47.89
N ARG A 620 36.94 27.80 -49.10
CA ARG A 620 37.75 27.32 -50.23
C ARG A 620 38.32 28.51 -50.99
N TYR A 621 39.48 28.30 -51.62
CA TYR A 621 40.10 29.30 -52.47
C TYR A 621 39.60 29.12 -53.90
N PHE A 622 39.02 30.16 -54.48
CA PHE A 622 38.40 30.17 -55.81
C PHE A 622 39.17 31.08 -56.75
N ILE A 623 39.26 30.67 -58.02
CA ILE A 623 39.92 31.42 -59.08
C ILE A 623 39.05 31.29 -60.34
N LEU A 624 38.70 32.44 -60.91
CA LEU A 624 38.00 32.55 -62.18
C LEU A 624 39.05 32.74 -63.29
N ASN A 625 39.12 31.77 -64.20
CA ASN A 625 40.00 31.82 -65.37
C ASN A 625 39.15 31.63 -66.64
N GLY A 626 38.93 32.73 -67.37
CA GLY A 626 37.98 32.78 -68.48
C GLY A 626 36.58 32.37 -68.05
N ALA A 627 36.00 31.37 -68.71
CA ALA A 627 34.69 30.81 -68.36
C ALA A 627 34.76 29.68 -67.31
N ASN A 628 35.94 29.38 -66.74
CA ASN A 628 36.11 28.27 -65.80
C ASN A 628 36.36 28.77 -64.37
N LEU A 629 35.55 28.31 -63.43
CA LEU A 629 35.73 28.55 -62.01
C LEU A 629 36.40 27.34 -61.34
N ILE A 630 37.60 27.55 -60.82
CA ILE A 630 38.44 26.53 -60.19
C ILE A 630 38.46 26.75 -58.68
N TYR A 631 38.44 25.68 -57.88
CA TYR A 631 38.66 25.82 -56.44
C TYR A 631 39.54 24.75 -55.80
N ALA A 632 40.33 25.20 -54.81
CA ALA A 632 41.23 24.39 -54.00
C ALA A 632 40.92 24.53 -52.50
N LYS A 633 41.54 23.69 -51.65
CA LYS A 633 41.36 23.78 -50.19
C LYS A 633 41.95 25.09 -49.65
N THR A 634 43.14 25.46 -50.13
CA THR A 634 43.89 26.67 -49.76
C THR A 634 44.53 27.28 -51.01
N LYS A 635 45.04 28.52 -50.91
CA LYS A 635 45.82 29.13 -51.99
C LYS A 635 47.09 28.34 -52.31
N ASP A 636 47.81 27.90 -51.28
CA ASP A 636 49.01 27.05 -51.42
C ASP A 636 48.71 25.70 -52.11
N ASP A 637 47.53 25.11 -51.86
CA ASP A 637 47.11 23.90 -52.58
C ASP A 637 46.89 24.15 -54.08
N TYR A 638 46.36 25.31 -54.46
CA TYR A 638 46.21 25.67 -55.88
C TYR A 638 47.57 25.86 -56.56
N GLU A 639 48.49 26.61 -55.94
CA GLU A 639 49.84 26.87 -56.47
C GLU A 639 50.64 25.57 -56.65
N ARG A 640 50.37 24.54 -55.82
CA ARG A 640 50.95 23.20 -55.95
C ARG A 640 50.17 22.26 -56.91
N GLY A 641 49.18 22.77 -57.64
CA GLY A 641 48.37 22.00 -58.59
C GLY A 641 47.36 21.03 -57.96
N LYS A 642 47.04 21.16 -56.67
CA LYS A 642 46.05 20.33 -55.95
C LYS A 642 44.64 20.95 -56.01
N ILE A 643 44.10 21.00 -57.23
CA ILE A 643 42.74 21.48 -57.50
C ILE A 643 41.71 20.44 -57.03
N ILE A 644 40.59 20.89 -56.46
CA ILE A 644 39.48 19.98 -56.09
C ILE A 644 38.56 19.76 -57.29
N LYS A 645 38.03 20.83 -57.88
CA LYS A 645 37.14 20.78 -59.06
C LYS A 645 37.30 22.03 -59.94
N GLU A 646 37.01 21.85 -61.22
CA GLU A 646 36.85 22.90 -62.22
C GLU A 646 35.40 22.89 -62.72
N LEU A 647 34.74 24.05 -62.67
CA LEU A 647 33.35 24.27 -63.12
C LEU A 647 33.38 25.18 -64.36
N CYS A 648 32.90 24.69 -65.50
CA CYS A 648 32.63 25.55 -66.65
C CYS A 648 31.34 26.35 -66.39
N LEU A 649 31.44 27.68 -66.40
CA LEU A 649 30.34 28.61 -66.13
C LEU A 649 29.48 28.91 -67.36
N THR A 650 29.89 28.48 -68.55
CA THR A 650 29.18 28.78 -69.80
C THR A 650 27.72 28.29 -69.74
N GLY A 651 26.77 29.23 -69.77
CA GLY A 651 25.34 28.94 -69.66
C GLY A 651 24.83 28.66 -68.24
N CYS A 652 25.65 28.88 -67.20
CA CYS A 652 25.22 28.86 -65.80
C CYS A 652 24.45 30.13 -65.45
N ARG A 653 23.46 30.01 -64.55
CA ARG A 653 22.73 31.15 -63.99
C ARG A 653 23.27 31.49 -62.60
N ILE A 654 23.64 32.76 -62.38
CA ILE A 654 24.15 33.25 -61.10
C ILE A 654 23.14 34.23 -60.49
N ASP A 655 22.52 33.84 -59.38
CA ASP A 655 21.52 34.63 -58.67
C ASP A 655 21.99 34.90 -57.23
N PRO A 656 21.73 36.09 -56.66
CA PRO A 656 21.88 36.33 -55.24
C PRO A 656 21.03 35.34 -54.43
N SER A 657 21.58 34.84 -53.32
CA SER A 657 20.86 33.91 -52.47
C SER A 657 19.76 34.65 -51.71
N ARG A 658 18.56 34.04 -51.62
CA ARG A 658 17.45 34.58 -50.80
C ARG A 658 17.66 34.36 -49.31
N ASP A 659 18.56 33.44 -48.94
CA ASP A 659 18.72 32.94 -47.57
C ASP A 659 19.76 33.73 -46.75
N ALA A 660 20.66 34.49 -47.40
CA ALA A 660 21.70 35.26 -46.73
C ALA A 660 22.17 36.43 -47.61
N GLY A 661 22.35 37.62 -47.00
CA GLY A 661 22.74 38.84 -47.71
C GLY A 661 24.09 38.72 -48.41
N GLU A 662 25.03 37.93 -47.88
CA GLU A 662 26.36 37.69 -48.43
C GLU A 662 26.44 36.46 -49.37
N GLY A 663 25.32 35.77 -49.60
CA GLY A 663 25.25 34.52 -50.35
C GLY A 663 24.84 34.67 -51.81
N PHE A 664 25.25 33.72 -52.65
CA PHE A 664 24.83 33.58 -54.05
C PHE A 664 24.88 32.12 -54.51
N ASP A 665 24.05 31.79 -55.50
CA ASP A 665 23.88 30.43 -55.99
C ASP A 665 24.28 30.36 -57.49
N ILE A 666 25.13 29.40 -57.84
CA ILE A 666 25.47 29.07 -59.23
C ILE A 666 24.66 27.84 -59.63
N THR A 667 23.73 28.02 -60.57
CA THR A 667 22.88 26.96 -61.11
C THR A 667 23.41 26.53 -62.48
N PRO A 668 23.87 25.28 -62.64
CA PRO A 668 24.36 24.77 -63.93
C PRO A 668 23.26 24.79 -65.01
N GLY A 669 23.58 25.29 -66.20
CA GLY A 669 22.72 25.17 -67.38
C GLY A 669 22.88 23.82 -68.09
N LYS A 670 22.07 23.54 -69.12
CA LYS A 670 22.11 22.26 -69.88
C LYS A 670 23.48 21.95 -70.53
N SER A 671 24.30 22.98 -70.75
CA SER A 671 25.65 22.89 -71.34
C SER A 671 26.78 22.98 -70.32
N ALA A 672 26.47 23.07 -69.02
CA ALA A 672 27.48 23.23 -67.97
C ALA A 672 28.06 21.86 -67.58
N HIS A 673 29.39 21.76 -67.57
CA HIS A 673 30.11 20.53 -67.24
C HIS A 673 31.02 20.76 -66.02
N VAL A 674 30.92 19.86 -65.03
CA VAL A 674 31.82 19.80 -63.87
C VAL A 674 32.90 18.75 -64.15
N PHE A 675 34.16 19.17 -64.11
CA PHE A 675 35.31 18.30 -64.37
C PHE A 675 36.05 17.98 -63.07
N GLU A 676 36.34 16.69 -62.87
CA GLU A 676 37.28 16.25 -61.83
C GLU A 676 38.67 16.15 -62.45
N LEU A 677 39.58 17.02 -62.02
CA LEU A 677 40.98 17.00 -62.44
C LEU A 677 41.74 16.00 -61.58
N GLN A 678 42.27 14.93 -62.20
CA GLN A 678 43.23 14.04 -61.54
C GLN A 678 44.57 14.79 -61.36
N LYS A 679 45.20 14.59 -60.19
CA LYS A 679 46.47 15.20 -59.76
C LYS A 679 47.51 15.28 -60.90
N GLY A 680 48.00 16.47 -61.21
CA GLY A 680 49.14 16.71 -62.09
C GLY A 680 49.06 18.06 -62.78
N PHE A 681 50.21 18.67 -63.04
CA PHE A 681 50.41 20.05 -63.50
C PHE A 681 49.64 20.46 -64.79
N PHE A 682 49.51 21.77 -64.97
CA PHE A 682 48.93 22.47 -66.13
C PHE A 682 49.62 22.10 -67.45
N GLU A 683 49.20 21.02 -68.10
CA GLU A 683 49.52 20.78 -69.50
C GLU A 683 48.24 20.50 -70.32
N LYS A 684 48.13 21.29 -71.39
CA LYS A 684 47.10 21.23 -72.44
C LYS A 684 47.09 19.83 -73.06
N ASN A 685 46.34 18.88 -72.48
CA ASN A 685 45.78 17.64 -73.09
C ASN A 685 45.57 16.48 -72.07
N SER A 686 45.08 16.75 -70.86
CA SER A 686 44.59 15.68 -69.98
C SER A 686 43.08 15.44 -70.23
N LYS A 687 42.69 14.18 -70.45
CA LYS A 687 41.29 13.76 -70.69
C LYS A 687 40.42 14.16 -69.49
N LYS A 688 39.73 15.30 -69.56
CA LYS A 688 38.78 15.75 -68.54
C LYS A 688 37.65 14.73 -68.41
N ARG A 689 37.51 14.08 -67.26
CA ARG A 689 36.41 13.13 -66.99
C ARG A 689 35.25 13.91 -66.38
N GLN A 690 34.11 13.92 -67.07
CA GLN A 690 32.92 14.62 -66.62
C GLN A 690 32.35 13.92 -65.36
N SER A 691 32.09 14.68 -64.30
CA SER A 691 31.38 14.17 -63.13
C SER A 691 29.88 14.19 -63.37
N ALA A 692 29.30 13.02 -63.67
CA ALA A 692 27.86 12.87 -63.87
C ALA A 692 27.04 13.24 -62.62
N ALA A 693 27.61 13.03 -61.42
CA ALA A 693 26.93 13.28 -60.15
C ALA A 693 26.77 14.77 -59.79
N ASP A 694 27.66 15.64 -60.27
CA ASP A 694 27.67 17.07 -59.90
C ASP A 694 27.23 18.01 -61.04
N SER A 695 27.04 17.51 -62.27
CA SER A 695 26.68 18.33 -63.44
C SER A 695 25.30 19.00 -63.34
N GLY A 696 24.41 18.53 -62.45
CA GLY A 696 23.09 19.12 -62.19
C GLY A 696 22.94 19.81 -60.83
N ARG A 697 24.04 20.00 -60.09
CA ARG A 697 24.00 20.44 -58.69
C ARG A 697 24.09 21.96 -58.56
N ILE A 698 23.20 22.57 -57.77
CA ILE A 698 23.29 23.99 -57.42
C ILE A 698 24.43 24.21 -56.42
N PHE A 699 25.38 25.09 -56.77
CA PHE A 699 26.49 25.46 -55.91
C PHE A 699 26.12 26.69 -55.09
N LYS A 700 25.86 26.49 -53.79
CA LYS A 700 25.62 27.59 -52.83
C LYS A 700 26.94 28.12 -52.25
N LEU A 701 27.19 29.41 -52.43
CA LEU A 701 28.42 30.11 -52.03
C LEU A 701 28.10 31.34 -51.18
N ARG A 702 29.05 31.76 -50.34
CA ARG A 702 29.00 33.01 -49.57
C ARG A 702 30.34 33.73 -49.64
N ALA A 703 30.31 35.04 -49.84
CA ALA A 703 31.47 35.91 -49.69
C ALA A 703 31.59 36.40 -48.23
N GLN A 704 32.69 37.06 -47.87
CA GLN A 704 32.84 37.60 -46.51
C GLN A 704 32.01 38.88 -46.31
N THR A 705 31.75 39.62 -47.40
CA THR A 705 30.96 40.85 -47.37
C THR A 705 30.00 40.92 -48.56
N ILE A 706 28.93 41.72 -48.43
CA ILE A 706 27.96 41.97 -49.51
C ILE A 706 28.63 42.63 -50.72
N LYS A 707 29.59 43.55 -50.50
CA LYS A 707 30.36 44.18 -51.59
C LYS A 707 31.19 43.17 -52.36
N GLU A 708 31.85 42.25 -51.66
CA GLU A 708 32.64 41.17 -52.27
C GLU A 708 31.73 40.19 -53.04
N ARG A 709 30.56 39.84 -52.48
CA ARG A 709 29.53 39.05 -53.17
C ARG A 709 29.16 39.68 -54.50
N ASP A 710 28.88 40.98 -54.53
CA ASP A 710 28.43 41.68 -55.75
C ASP A 710 29.52 41.66 -56.84
N VAL A 711 30.78 41.89 -56.46
CA VAL A 711 31.93 41.75 -57.38
C VAL A 711 32.04 40.33 -57.94
N TRP A 712 31.85 39.31 -57.11
CA TRP A 712 31.83 37.90 -57.56
C TRP A 712 30.65 37.63 -58.49
N ILE A 713 29.43 38.07 -58.18
CA ILE A 713 28.25 37.85 -59.02
C ILE A 713 28.46 38.48 -60.40
N ASP A 714 28.89 39.73 -60.46
CA ASP A 714 29.05 40.46 -61.72
C ASP A 714 30.09 39.79 -62.63
N LYS A 715 31.24 39.42 -62.07
CA LYS A 715 32.31 38.74 -62.82
C LYS A 715 31.93 37.32 -63.25
N LEU A 716 31.19 36.60 -62.43
CA LEU A 716 30.72 35.26 -62.79
C LEU A 716 29.63 35.31 -63.87
N ARG A 717 28.77 36.34 -63.88
CA ARG A 717 27.79 36.56 -64.95
C ARG A 717 28.45 36.90 -66.28
N GLU A 718 29.44 37.79 -66.25
CA GLU A 718 30.28 38.12 -67.39
C GLU A 718 30.94 36.85 -67.97
N ALA A 719 31.52 36.01 -67.11
CA ALA A 719 32.15 34.75 -67.51
C ALA A 719 31.16 33.65 -67.97
N ALA A 720 29.92 33.68 -67.50
CA ALA A 720 28.89 32.70 -67.88
C ALA A 720 28.23 32.99 -69.24
N GLY A 721 28.53 34.14 -69.85
CA GLY A 721 28.02 34.56 -71.16
C GLY A 721 26.66 35.27 -71.11
N GLY A 722 26.29 35.88 -69.98
CA GLY A 722 25.01 36.58 -69.80
C GLY A 722 25.15 38.10 -69.65
N TYR A 723 24.50 38.84 -70.56
CA TYR A 723 23.79 40.08 -70.25
C TYR A 723 22.30 39.74 -70.07
#